data_AF-A0A8I1Q9Y4-F1
#
_entry.id   AF-A0A8I1Q9Y4-F1
#
_cell.length_a   1.000
_cell.length_b   1.000
_cell.length_c   1.000
_cell.angle_alpha   90.00
_cell.angle_beta   90.00
_cell.angle_gamma   90.00
#
_symmetry.space_group_name_H-M   'P 1'
#
loop_
_entity.id
_entity.type
_entity.pdbx_description
1 polymer ?
#
loop_
_entity_poly.entity_id
_entity_poly.type
_entity_poly.pdbx_seq_one_letter_code
_entity_poly.pdbx_strand_id
1 'polypeptide(L)'
;MPAYQLETSVVLFNHSEYGTRLLFKDGVANPRDQLGKNGVTIHRGLSVLFHKKIRIEAEVTDESGRATRQKIYINRNSLVKYLGEEEHKNLSDNELVNHLQRKLADANKEEARPDSELNPNEKMVGGLRHAGKYNQSRVNHWFDRIIDYLKGSFLSWLYQKTIVGVNAIKVRFLFVGKESTLLEAGEMLAKKRFHEAYQEVPAYKKHIIRFNGVPISKTRFFEIPKTTKDNYIKYQQYDSDTHFNGKYPAVYKKDTSTGTTGNPTEWVRGEKELDIVKKSLTLAAKIQFGGRRLSYINAFALGPWATGLTTYELMRDTGSVFATGPDKEKILDNLVSNAKYEQHQLQLAVDSFMAKHPEIHPEAKEIIIDLVNTTLKEVLKNRSTSIDKEFASALSRLQPQNLRLIQRYKSAIKAIAQKQNNEKRQVIIAGYPPFLKDLTAYAKEQDYNFADFSAIGVVGGQAISEAMRDQLISHGFNQIYSSYGASDLDINLGVETEYEIDVRKAMEQHPQIAKELFGANKGLPMVFHYDPMNYHVECDNEDNLLFTCTREDRSSPRIRYDLGDKGRVYASSDVQAVLAKFGIFQKPKTNLPLMFVWGRDSTVVFNGANLAFTELERAITDDETLERIVLKKAFYSYYDAEGAEKLEIWLELNENEELPDEEHLKEYSHSVLNKLVNLNQDFHYQVDKLDENTPLPVVRFYKRYQSPISEAGGHRKQVLIFQPGVNLDKDYQFPGADACVGYALPKSGAVLSNDNINPNVI
;
A
#
# COMPACT_ATOMS: atom_id res chain seq x y z
N MET A 1 1.69 -2.71 -48.90
CA MET A 1 1.60 -1.73 -47.80
C MET A 1 3.00 -1.31 -47.41
N PRO A 2 3.36 -0.01 -47.40
CA PRO A 2 4.67 0.44 -46.89
C PRO A 2 4.84 0.06 -45.41
N ALA A 3 6.08 -0.14 -44.95
CA ALA A 3 6.40 -0.26 -43.53
C ALA A 3 7.00 1.07 -43.07
N TYR A 4 6.37 1.74 -42.12
CA TYR A 4 6.86 3.00 -41.57
C TYR A 4 7.78 2.71 -40.39
N GLN A 5 8.98 3.27 -40.37
CA GLN A 5 9.89 3.11 -39.24
C GLN A 5 9.43 3.96 -38.06
N LEU A 6 9.52 3.40 -36.86
CA LEU A 6 9.42 4.13 -35.60
C LEU A 6 10.78 4.12 -34.91
N GLU A 7 11.19 5.28 -34.44
CA GLU A 7 12.47 5.47 -33.74
C GLU A 7 12.42 5.02 -32.28
N THR A 8 11.26 5.15 -31.62
CA THR A 8 11.05 4.67 -30.24
C THR A 8 10.93 3.14 -30.17
N SER A 9 11.42 2.56 -29.07
CA SER A 9 11.08 1.19 -28.71
C SER A 9 9.61 1.11 -28.27
N VAL A 10 8.99 -0.05 -28.51
CA VAL A 10 7.58 -0.32 -28.18
C VAL A 10 7.45 -1.61 -27.40
N VAL A 11 6.37 -1.76 -26.64
CA VAL A 11 6.13 -2.94 -25.80
C VAL A 11 4.86 -3.67 -26.22
N LEU A 12 4.95 -5.00 -26.34
CA LEU A 12 3.77 -5.87 -26.50
C LEU A 12 3.16 -6.16 -25.14
N PHE A 13 2.00 -5.57 -24.87
CA PHE A 13 1.23 -5.79 -23.66
C PHE A 13 0.04 -6.71 -23.94
N ASN A 14 -0.01 -7.89 -23.33
CA ASN A 14 -1.15 -8.80 -23.46
C ASN A 14 -1.99 -8.80 -22.18
N HIS A 15 -3.28 -8.52 -22.33
CA HIS A 15 -4.25 -8.62 -21.25
C HIS A 15 -5.36 -9.59 -21.62
N SER A 16 -5.77 -10.46 -20.68
CA SER A 16 -6.80 -11.48 -20.92
C SER A 16 -8.15 -10.88 -21.30
N GLU A 17 -8.50 -9.73 -20.73
CA GLU A 17 -9.77 -9.03 -21.01
C GLU A 17 -9.70 -8.12 -22.26
N TYR A 18 -8.53 -7.53 -22.55
CA TYR A 18 -8.40 -6.42 -23.51
C TYR A 18 -7.57 -6.73 -24.75
N GLY A 19 -7.10 -7.97 -24.88
CA GLY A 19 -6.29 -8.45 -25.98
C GLY A 19 -4.87 -7.88 -25.99
N THR A 20 -4.20 -8.02 -27.13
CA THR A 20 -2.83 -7.52 -27.33
C THR A 20 -2.82 -6.05 -27.72
N ARG A 21 -2.00 -5.26 -27.03
CA ARG A 21 -1.78 -3.84 -27.24
C ARG A 21 -0.31 -3.54 -27.52
N LEU A 22 -0.09 -2.51 -28.32
CA LEU A 22 1.21 -1.88 -28.50
C LEU A 22 1.28 -0.65 -27.61
N LEU A 23 2.17 -0.67 -26.63
CA LEU A 23 2.51 0.50 -25.81
C LEU A 23 3.74 1.18 -26.40
N PHE A 24 3.79 2.50 -26.30
CA PHE A 24 4.95 3.30 -26.71
C PHE A 24 5.72 3.66 -25.45
N LYS A 25 7.04 3.40 -25.42
CA LYS A 25 7.87 3.61 -24.22
C LYS A 25 7.83 5.07 -23.75
N ASP A 26 7.93 5.99 -24.69
CA ASP A 26 7.96 7.43 -24.44
C ASP A 26 6.55 8.06 -24.48
N GLY A 27 5.52 7.24 -24.72
CA GLY A 27 4.14 7.68 -24.85
C GLY A 27 3.31 7.31 -23.65
N VAL A 28 2.21 8.02 -23.43
CA VAL A 28 1.34 7.69 -22.30
C VAL A 28 0.56 6.40 -22.54
N ALA A 29 0.45 5.54 -21.53
CA ALA A 29 -0.09 4.19 -21.61
C ALA A 29 -1.58 4.19 -21.99
N ASN A 30 -2.40 5.03 -21.34
CA ASN A 30 -3.84 5.12 -21.59
C ASN A 30 -4.29 6.55 -21.93
N PRO A 31 -4.02 7.09 -23.13
CA PRO A 31 -4.33 8.49 -23.45
C PRO A 31 -5.83 8.80 -23.52
N ARG A 32 -6.69 7.79 -23.42
CA ARG A 32 -8.15 7.91 -23.54
C ARG A 32 -8.86 7.90 -22.20
N ASP A 33 -8.14 7.64 -21.10
CA ASP A 33 -8.71 7.54 -19.75
C ASP A 33 -9.95 6.61 -19.71
N GLN A 34 -9.85 5.47 -20.39
CA GLN A 34 -10.93 4.48 -20.53
C GLN A 34 -10.40 3.08 -20.23
N LEU A 35 -11.17 2.26 -19.50
CA LEU A 35 -10.79 0.89 -19.17
C LEU A 35 -10.42 0.08 -20.41
N GLY A 36 -9.27 -0.60 -20.33
CA GLY A 36 -8.77 -1.47 -21.39
C GLY A 36 -8.40 -0.78 -22.69
N LYS A 37 -8.24 0.55 -22.66
CA LYS A 37 -7.85 1.37 -23.82
C LYS A 37 -6.36 1.72 -23.83
N ASN A 38 -5.54 0.90 -23.17
CA ASN A 38 -4.08 0.95 -23.19
C ASN A 38 -3.51 0.81 -24.60
N GLY A 39 -2.65 1.77 -24.97
CA GLY A 39 -1.94 1.84 -26.24
C GLY A 39 -2.82 1.68 -27.48
N VAL A 40 -2.24 1.03 -28.49
CA VAL A 40 -2.89 0.79 -29.78
C VAL A 40 -3.16 -0.70 -29.97
N THR A 41 -4.35 -1.07 -30.42
CA THR A 41 -4.70 -2.48 -30.67
C THR A 41 -3.83 -3.11 -31.76
N ILE A 42 -3.33 -4.32 -31.50
CA ILE A 42 -2.65 -5.16 -32.48
C ILE A 42 -3.58 -6.33 -32.85
N HIS A 43 -3.64 -6.65 -34.14
CA HIS A 43 -4.35 -7.82 -34.64
C HIS A 43 -3.33 -8.88 -35.09
N ARG A 44 -3.59 -10.16 -34.77
CA ARG A 44 -2.74 -11.31 -35.15
C ARG A 44 -3.52 -12.33 -35.97
N GLY A 45 -2.86 -13.02 -36.90
CA GLY A 45 -3.47 -14.10 -37.68
C GLY A 45 -4.56 -13.62 -38.63
N LEU A 46 -5.65 -14.38 -38.78
CA LEU A 46 -6.72 -14.09 -39.75
C LEU A 46 -7.54 -12.82 -39.42
N SER A 47 -7.59 -12.39 -38.15
CA SER A 47 -8.32 -11.17 -37.74
C SER A 47 -7.75 -9.90 -38.38
N VAL A 48 -6.48 -9.97 -38.78
CA VAL A 48 -5.79 -8.94 -39.56
C VAL A 48 -6.61 -8.55 -40.79
N LEU A 49 -7.25 -9.48 -41.51
CA LEU A 49 -7.94 -9.19 -42.78
C LEU A 49 -9.17 -8.27 -42.64
N PHE A 50 -9.73 -8.12 -41.44
CA PHE A 50 -11.02 -7.45 -41.23
C PHE A 50 -10.91 -6.00 -40.71
N HIS A 51 -9.70 -5.46 -40.58
CA HIS A 51 -9.49 -4.11 -40.02
C HIS A 51 -8.57 -3.24 -40.89
N LYS A 52 -8.83 -1.92 -40.91
CA LYS A 52 -7.86 -0.94 -41.44
C LYS A 52 -6.62 -0.93 -40.54
N LYS A 53 -5.45 -1.17 -41.14
CA LYS A 53 -4.18 -1.32 -40.41
C LYS A 53 -3.16 -0.32 -40.92
N ILE A 54 -2.11 -0.12 -40.13
CA ILE A 54 -0.85 0.51 -40.53
C ILE A 54 0.26 -0.51 -40.21
N ARG A 55 1.22 -0.67 -41.13
CA ARG A 55 2.39 -1.53 -40.91
C ARG A 55 3.55 -0.67 -40.46
N ILE A 56 4.06 -0.94 -39.26
CA ILE A 56 5.20 -0.23 -38.67
C ILE A 56 6.36 -1.20 -38.45
N GLU A 57 7.58 -0.66 -38.41
CA GLU A 57 8.81 -1.37 -38.09
C GLU A 57 9.48 -0.68 -36.91
N ALA A 58 9.56 -1.37 -35.77
CA ALA A 58 10.04 -0.84 -34.51
C ALA A 58 10.86 -1.90 -33.77
N GLU A 59 11.65 -1.47 -32.78
CA GLU A 59 12.20 -2.37 -31.78
C GLU A 59 11.09 -2.72 -30.78
N VAL A 60 10.75 -4.00 -30.68
CA VAL A 60 9.62 -4.47 -29.89
C VAL A 60 10.12 -5.33 -28.75
N THR A 61 9.80 -4.92 -27.52
CA THR A 61 10.05 -5.70 -26.30
C THR A 61 8.83 -6.57 -26.00
N ASP A 62 9.05 -7.87 -25.82
CA ASP A 62 8.02 -8.81 -25.39
C ASP A 62 8.01 -9.03 -23.87
N GLU A 63 7.05 -9.83 -23.37
CA GLU A 63 6.92 -10.12 -21.92
C GLU A 63 8.13 -10.87 -21.34
N SER A 64 9.05 -11.39 -22.16
CA SER A 64 10.30 -12.00 -21.70
C SER A 64 11.44 -10.99 -21.55
N GLY A 65 11.18 -9.71 -21.82
CA GLY A 65 12.18 -8.65 -21.84
C GLY A 65 13.05 -8.65 -23.10
N ARG A 66 12.74 -9.49 -24.11
CA ARG A 66 13.53 -9.59 -25.33
C ARG A 66 13.13 -8.51 -26.31
N ALA A 67 14.06 -7.59 -26.60
CA ALA A 67 13.91 -6.60 -27.66
C ALA A 67 14.29 -7.20 -29.02
N THR A 68 13.37 -7.13 -29.99
CA THR A 68 13.64 -7.55 -31.37
C THR A 68 13.04 -6.56 -32.36
N ARG A 69 13.80 -6.23 -33.41
CA ARG A 69 13.29 -5.40 -34.50
C ARG A 69 12.38 -6.25 -35.39
N GLN A 70 11.11 -5.86 -35.49
CA GLN A 70 10.12 -6.61 -36.25
C GLN A 70 9.05 -5.71 -36.86
N LYS A 71 8.38 -6.24 -37.90
CA LYS A 71 7.27 -5.59 -38.59
C LYS A 71 5.95 -6.00 -37.95
N ILE A 72 5.18 -5.02 -37.50
CA ILE A 72 3.91 -5.21 -36.77
C ILE A 72 2.78 -4.43 -37.42
N TYR A 73 1.57 -4.98 -37.35
CA TYR A 73 0.35 -4.38 -37.89
C TYR A 73 -0.50 -3.81 -36.75
N ILE A 74 -0.60 -2.48 -36.70
CA ILE A 74 -1.42 -1.77 -35.72
C ILE A 74 -2.78 -1.38 -36.32
N ASN A 75 -3.81 -1.33 -35.49
CA ASN A 75 -5.13 -0.89 -35.91
C ASN A 75 -5.14 0.64 -36.14
N ARG A 76 -5.44 1.08 -37.37
CA ARG A 76 -5.43 2.50 -37.75
C ARG A 76 -6.39 3.33 -36.89
N ASN A 77 -7.60 2.82 -36.67
CA ASN A 77 -8.59 3.55 -35.87
C ASN A 77 -8.11 3.70 -34.43
N SER A 78 -7.55 2.66 -33.83
CA SER A 78 -7.00 2.76 -32.47
C SER A 78 -5.84 3.74 -32.39
N LEU A 79 -5.01 3.88 -33.43
CA LEU A 79 -3.96 4.90 -33.48
C LEU A 79 -4.56 6.31 -33.58
N VAL A 80 -5.56 6.54 -34.43
CA VAL A 80 -6.28 7.81 -34.50
C VAL A 80 -6.83 8.20 -33.12
N LYS A 81 -7.45 7.26 -32.40
CA LYS A 81 -7.96 7.51 -31.05
C LYS A 81 -6.85 7.74 -30.01
N TYR A 82 -5.65 7.21 -30.23
CA TYR A 82 -4.48 7.43 -29.38
C TYR A 82 -3.92 8.85 -29.56
N LEU A 83 -3.94 9.36 -30.80
CA LEU A 83 -3.42 10.68 -31.15
C LEU A 83 -4.39 11.82 -30.80
N GLY A 84 -5.70 11.59 -30.92
CA GLY A 84 -6.77 12.57 -30.66
C GLY A 84 -7.77 12.55 -31.82
N GLU A 85 -8.96 11.97 -31.61
CA GLU A 85 -9.86 11.47 -32.68
C GLU A 85 -10.16 12.46 -33.81
N GLU A 86 -10.61 13.67 -33.47
CA GLU A 86 -11.21 14.63 -34.41
C GLU A 86 -10.20 15.16 -35.44
N GLU A 87 -8.98 15.49 -35.02
CA GLU A 87 -7.94 16.09 -35.86
C GLU A 87 -7.24 15.06 -36.78
N HIS A 88 -7.21 13.79 -36.38
CA HIS A 88 -6.34 12.78 -37.00
C HIS A 88 -7.08 11.79 -37.92
N LYS A 89 -8.42 11.84 -37.96
CA LYS A 89 -9.24 10.85 -38.68
C LYS A 89 -8.95 10.78 -40.18
N ASN A 90 -8.71 11.94 -40.78
CA ASN A 90 -8.57 12.14 -42.23
C ASN A 90 -7.11 12.09 -42.73
N LEU A 91 -6.12 12.00 -41.82
CA LEU A 91 -4.71 11.94 -42.17
C LEU A 91 -4.36 10.64 -42.90
N SER A 92 -3.42 10.69 -43.83
CA SER A 92 -2.80 9.51 -44.44
C SER A 92 -2.05 8.68 -43.39
N ASP A 93 -1.77 7.41 -43.70
CA ASP A 93 -1.03 6.53 -42.79
C ASP A 93 0.38 7.08 -42.48
N ASN A 94 1.03 7.73 -43.44
CA ASN A 94 2.34 8.37 -43.26
C ASN A 94 2.25 9.57 -42.32
N GLU A 95 1.25 10.44 -42.50
CA GLU A 95 1.01 11.58 -41.62
C GLU A 95 0.69 11.13 -40.19
N LEU A 96 -0.13 10.08 -40.01
CA LEU A 96 -0.42 9.51 -38.70
C LEU A 96 0.84 9.02 -37.97
N VAL A 97 1.72 8.31 -38.66
CA VAL A 97 2.97 7.83 -38.07
C VAL A 97 3.91 9.01 -37.76
N ASN A 98 3.99 10.01 -38.63
CA ASN A 98 4.79 11.21 -38.37
C ASN A 98 4.28 12.01 -37.17
N HIS A 99 2.96 12.16 -37.02
CA HIS A 99 2.36 12.78 -35.84
C HIS A 99 2.64 11.97 -34.57
N LEU A 100 2.56 10.64 -34.64
CA LEU A 100 2.95 9.78 -33.52
C LEU A 100 4.42 10.02 -33.13
N GLN A 101 5.36 10.02 -34.08
CA GLN A 101 6.78 10.26 -33.78
C GLN A 101 7.01 11.63 -33.14
N ARG A 102 6.37 12.69 -33.65
CA ARG A 102 6.46 14.03 -33.04
C ARG A 102 5.92 14.03 -31.61
N LYS A 103 4.74 13.44 -31.38
CA LYS A 103 4.12 13.35 -30.06
C LYS A 103 5.01 12.61 -29.05
N LEU A 104 5.68 11.55 -29.48
CA LEU A 104 6.62 10.80 -28.63
C LEU A 104 7.92 11.56 -28.38
N ALA A 105 8.45 12.26 -29.40
CA ALA A 105 9.64 13.10 -29.25
C ALA A 105 9.39 14.32 -28.36
N ASP A 106 8.20 14.90 -28.38
CA ASP A 106 7.84 16.05 -27.54
C ASP A 106 7.59 15.62 -26.08
N ALA A 107 7.05 14.41 -25.84
CA ALA A 107 6.97 13.84 -24.49
C ALA A 107 8.36 13.70 -23.84
N ASN A 108 9.37 13.27 -24.61
CA ASN A 108 10.77 13.25 -24.15
C ASN A 108 11.36 14.65 -23.87
N LYS A 109 10.81 15.72 -24.46
CA LYS A 109 11.25 17.10 -24.18
C LYS A 109 10.55 17.70 -22.96
N GLU A 110 9.29 17.33 -22.70
CA GLU A 110 8.59 17.68 -21.46
C GLU A 110 9.24 17.00 -20.24
N GLU A 111 9.91 15.86 -20.40
CA GLU A 111 10.75 15.26 -19.35
C GLU A 111 11.89 16.18 -18.86
N ALA A 112 12.32 17.17 -19.65
CA ALA A 112 13.40 18.09 -19.32
C ALA A 112 12.92 19.45 -18.75
N ARG A 113 11.62 19.73 -18.66
CA ARG A 113 11.09 21.00 -18.15
C ARG A 113 10.68 20.90 -16.67
N PRO A 114 11.05 21.87 -15.81
CA PRO A 114 10.59 21.91 -14.43
C PRO A 114 9.07 22.21 -14.35
N ASP A 115 8.37 21.57 -13.41
CA ASP A 115 6.93 21.70 -13.17
C ASP A 115 6.46 23.13 -12.82
N SER A 116 7.39 24.02 -12.46
CA SER A 116 7.16 25.44 -12.21
C SER A 116 6.94 26.26 -13.50
N GLU A 117 7.33 25.74 -14.66
CA GLU A 117 7.16 26.39 -15.97
C GLU A 117 5.88 25.95 -16.70
N LEU A 118 5.15 24.96 -16.17
CA LEU A 118 3.89 24.48 -16.75
C LEU A 118 2.72 25.37 -16.34
N ASN A 119 1.95 25.80 -17.34
CA ASN A 119 0.76 26.64 -17.14
C ASN A 119 -0.30 25.90 -16.30
N PRO A 120 -1.17 26.58 -15.53
CA PRO A 120 -2.28 25.91 -14.82
C PRO A 120 -3.19 25.11 -15.75
N ASN A 121 -3.37 25.60 -16.98
CA ASN A 121 -4.09 24.88 -18.03
C ASN A 121 -3.30 23.67 -18.57
N GLU A 122 -1.96 23.66 -18.58
CA GLU A 122 -1.17 22.48 -18.97
C GLU A 122 -1.14 21.43 -17.84
N LYS A 123 -1.09 21.88 -16.58
CA LYS A 123 -1.34 21.05 -15.39
C LYS A 123 -2.74 20.42 -15.39
N MET A 124 -3.73 21.09 -15.99
CA MET A 124 -5.11 20.57 -16.16
C MET A 124 -5.33 19.77 -17.46
N VAL A 125 -4.63 20.10 -18.57
CA VAL A 125 -4.79 19.48 -19.90
C VAL A 125 -4.08 18.13 -19.98
N GLY A 126 -3.06 17.90 -19.16
CA GLY A 126 -2.57 16.56 -18.83
C GLY A 126 -3.53 15.81 -17.92
N GLY A 127 -4.81 15.68 -18.30
CA GLY A 127 -5.89 15.13 -17.47
C GLY A 127 -5.46 13.84 -16.77
N LEU A 128 -5.07 13.99 -15.51
CA LEU A 128 -4.47 12.93 -14.71
C LEU A 128 -5.55 11.88 -14.37
N ARG A 129 -5.18 10.64 -14.63
CA ARG A 129 -6.05 9.53 -15.04
C ARG A 129 -6.32 8.63 -13.87
N HIS A 130 -7.58 8.34 -13.58
CA HIS A 130 -7.91 7.44 -12.50
C HIS A 130 -9.29 6.82 -12.73
N ALA A 131 -9.44 5.55 -12.37
CA ALA A 131 -10.70 4.81 -12.47
C ALA A 131 -11.82 5.41 -11.61
N GLY A 132 -11.52 6.38 -10.73
CA GLY A 132 -12.53 7.16 -10.01
C GLY A 132 -13.51 7.94 -10.92
N LYS A 133 -13.14 8.23 -12.19
CA LYS A 133 -14.05 8.81 -13.19
C LYS A 133 -15.00 7.81 -13.85
N TYR A 134 -14.80 6.50 -13.65
CA TYR A 134 -15.76 5.49 -14.11
C TYR A 134 -17.08 5.55 -13.33
N ASN A 135 -17.05 6.13 -12.12
CA ASN A 135 -18.14 6.18 -11.15
C ASN A 135 -19.05 7.40 -11.36
N GLN A 136 -19.59 7.55 -12.57
CA GLN A 136 -20.41 8.71 -12.95
C GLN A 136 -21.78 8.33 -13.49
N SER A 137 -22.26 7.14 -13.13
CA SER A 137 -23.60 6.73 -13.51
C SER A 137 -24.64 7.62 -12.83
N ARG A 138 -25.79 7.77 -13.50
CA ARG A 138 -26.90 8.52 -12.94
C ARG A 138 -27.47 7.77 -11.73
N VAL A 139 -27.82 8.53 -10.70
CA VAL A 139 -28.67 8.06 -9.62
C VAL A 139 -30.09 8.15 -10.14
N ASN A 140 -30.78 7.02 -10.23
CA ASN A 140 -32.13 6.98 -10.75
C ASN A 140 -33.07 7.85 -9.90
N HIS A 141 -33.96 8.59 -10.57
CA HIS A 141 -35.00 9.37 -9.88
C HIS A 141 -35.89 8.40 -9.09
N TRP A 142 -36.58 8.91 -8.06
CA TRP A 142 -37.37 8.12 -7.10
C TRP A 142 -38.37 7.09 -7.69
N PHE A 143 -38.80 7.24 -8.94
CA PHE A 143 -39.70 6.31 -9.62
C PHE A 143 -38.97 5.17 -10.37
N ASP A 144 -37.67 5.31 -10.68
CA ASP A 144 -36.85 4.34 -11.42
C ASP A 144 -35.99 3.42 -10.52
N ARG A 145 -36.21 3.48 -9.19
CA ARG A 145 -35.44 2.76 -8.15
C ARG A 145 -35.49 1.23 -8.24
N ILE A 146 -36.44 0.67 -8.99
CA ILE A 146 -36.68 -0.77 -9.06
C ILE A 146 -35.47 -1.51 -9.64
N ILE A 147 -34.83 -0.96 -10.68
CA ILE A 147 -33.70 -1.62 -11.34
C ILE A 147 -32.47 -1.61 -10.44
N ASP A 148 -32.14 -0.48 -9.81
CA ASP A 148 -31.03 -0.37 -8.87
C ASP A 148 -31.24 -1.25 -7.64
N TYR A 149 -32.48 -1.32 -7.14
CA TYR A 149 -32.84 -2.18 -6.03
C TYR A 149 -32.68 -3.66 -6.37
N LEU A 150 -33.17 -4.13 -7.53
CA LEU A 150 -33.07 -5.53 -7.94
C LEU A 150 -31.62 -5.94 -8.19
N LYS A 151 -30.88 -5.17 -9.00
CA LYS A 151 -29.46 -5.44 -9.29
C LYS A 151 -28.61 -5.36 -8.02
N GLY A 152 -28.79 -4.29 -7.23
CA GLY A 152 -28.07 -4.11 -5.99
C GLY A 152 -28.38 -5.22 -4.98
N SER A 153 -29.62 -5.71 -4.89
CA SER A 153 -29.97 -6.84 -4.02
C SER A 153 -29.36 -8.17 -4.47
N PHE A 154 -29.33 -8.43 -5.78
CA PHE A 154 -28.59 -9.57 -6.31
C PHE A 154 -27.10 -9.48 -5.96
N LEU A 155 -26.47 -8.30 -6.13
CA LEU A 155 -25.06 -8.10 -5.79
C LEU A 155 -24.78 -8.21 -4.29
N SER A 156 -25.67 -7.70 -3.41
CA SER A 156 -25.56 -7.87 -1.96
C SER A 156 -25.61 -9.35 -1.57
N TRP A 157 -26.57 -10.10 -2.13
CA TRP A 157 -26.68 -11.55 -1.94
C TRP A 157 -25.43 -12.28 -2.45
N LEU A 158 -24.96 -11.92 -3.66
CA LEU A 158 -23.79 -12.53 -4.27
C LEU A 158 -22.55 -12.32 -3.40
N TYR A 159 -22.33 -11.10 -2.89
CA TYR A 159 -21.24 -10.80 -1.98
C TYR A 159 -21.29 -11.69 -0.72
N GLN A 160 -22.43 -11.72 -0.02
CA GLN A 160 -22.61 -12.51 1.21
C GLN A 160 -22.38 -14.00 0.98
N LYS A 161 -22.82 -14.56 -0.15
CA LYS A 161 -22.64 -15.99 -0.45
C LYS A 161 -21.21 -16.35 -0.87
N THR A 162 -20.43 -15.38 -1.34
CA THR A 162 -19.12 -15.65 -1.94
C THR A 162 -17.95 -15.24 -1.06
N ILE A 163 -18.17 -14.39 -0.04
CA ILE A 163 -17.12 -13.97 0.91
C ILE A 163 -16.70 -15.09 1.89
N VAL A 164 -17.43 -16.21 1.91
CA VAL A 164 -17.22 -17.30 2.87
C VAL A 164 -16.03 -18.23 2.54
N GLY A 165 -15.41 -18.11 1.35
CA GLY A 165 -14.27 -18.96 1.01
C GLY A 165 -13.74 -18.83 -0.42
N VAL A 166 -12.55 -19.39 -0.64
CA VAL A 166 -11.79 -19.27 -1.90
C VAL A 166 -12.51 -19.90 -3.09
N ASN A 167 -13.24 -21.00 -2.91
CA ASN A 167 -14.03 -21.58 -4.00
C ASN A 167 -15.29 -20.75 -4.30
N ALA A 168 -15.87 -20.13 -3.27
CA ALA A 168 -17.07 -19.32 -3.42
C ALA A 168 -16.75 -17.97 -4.10
N ILE A 169 -15.61 -17.33 -3.79
CA ILE A 169 -15.21 -16.09 -4.47
C ILE A 169 -14.96 -16.29 -5.97
N LYS A 170 -14.52 -17.48 -6.41
CA LYS A 170 -14.41 -17.80 -7.85
C LYS A 170 -15.76 -17.70 -8.57
N VAL A 171 -16.86 -18.10 -7.90
CA VAL A 171 -18.22 -17.96 -8.45
C VAL A 171 -18.58 -16.49 -8.64
N ARG A 172 -18.18 -15.61 -7.71
CA ARG A 172 -18.38 -14.16 -7.85
C ARG A 172 -17.76 -13.63 -9.14
N PHE A 173 -16.53 -14.04 -9.43
CA PHE A 173 -15.81 -13.63 -10.64
C PHE A 173 -16.39 -14.26 -11.93
N LEU A 174 -17.34 -15.19 -11.88
CA LEU A 174 -18.10 -15.57 -13.07
C LEU A 174 -19.12 -14.49 -13.47
N PHE A 175 -19.65 -13.74 -12.49
CA PHE A 175 -20.66 -12.71 -12.71
C PHE A 175 -20.05 -11.30 -12.83
N VAL A 176 -19.06 -11.00 -11.98
CA VAL A 176 -18.39 -9.68 -11.91
C VAL A 176 -16.88 -9.87 -12.04
N GLY A 177 -16.45 -10.67 -13.01
CA GLY A 177 -15.04 -11.02 -13.23
C GLY A 177 -14.24 -10.07 -14.10
N LYS A 178 -14.86 -9.06 -14.69
CA LYS A 178 -14.19 -8.06 -15.55
C LYS A 178 -13.95 -6.79 -14.76
N GLU A 179 -12.87 -6.06 -15.07
CA GLU A 179 -12.55 -4.83 -14.34
C GLU A 179 -13.69 -3.82 -14.38
N SER A 180 -14.34 -3.66 -15.54
CA SER A 180 -15.50 -2.76 -15.68
C SER A 180 -16.68 -3.21 -14.81
N THR A 181 -16.99 -4.50 -14.83
CA THR A 181 -18.12 -5.05 -14.05
C THR A 181 -17.88 -5.00 -12.54
N LEU A 182 -16.61 -5.06 -12.09
CA LEU A 182 -16.26 -4.91 -10.67
C LEU A 182 -16.54 -3.47 -10.19
N LEU A 183 -16.04 -2.47 -10.92
CA LEU A 183 -16.25 -1.06 -10.59
C LEU A 183 -17.74 -0.69 -10.67
N GLU A 184 -18.43 -1.14 -11.73
CA GLU A 184 -19.89 -0.97 -11.87
C GLU A 184 -20.66 -1.62 -10.72
N ALA A 185 -20.28 -2.83 -10.28
CA ALA A 185 -20.93 -3.50 -9.15
C ALA A 185 -20.81 -2.69 -7.85
N GLY A 186 -19.63 -2.10 -7.59
CA GLY A 186 -19.43 -1.23 -6.43
C GLY A 186 -20.31 0.02 -6.48
N GLU A 187 -20.36 0.72 -7.62
CA GLU A 187 -21.21 1.90 -7.78
C GLU A 187 -22.71 1.57 -7.67
N MET A 188 -23.13 0.44 -8.24
CA MET A 188 -24.52 -0.04 -8.13
C MET A 188 -24.92 -0.31 -6.67
N LEU A 189 -24.03 -0.94 -5.90
CA LEU A 189 -24.27 -1.13 -4.47
C LEU A 189 -24.29 0.22 -3.73
N ALA A 190 -23.36 1.13 -4.02
CA ALA A 190 -23.31 2.47 -3.42
C ALA A 190 -24.61 3.26 -3.63
N LYS A 191 -25.18 3.22 -4.85
CA LYS A 191 -26.49 3.81 -5.15
C LYS A 191 -27.63 3.18 -4.37
N LYS A 192 -27.64 1.84 -4.23
CA LYS A 192 -28.60 1.14 -3.37
C LYS A 192 -28.49 1.63 -1.91
N ARG A 193 -27.27 1.73 -1.37
CA ARG A 193 -27.02 2.21 0.00
C ARG A 193 -27.44 3.66 0.22
N PHE A 194 -27.18 4.52 -0.75
CA PHE A 194 -27.64 5.91 -0.73
C PHE A 194 -29.16 6.00 -0.58
N HIS A 195 -29.89 5.23 -1.38
CA HIS A 195 -31.35 5.21 -1.35
C HIS A 195 -31.92 4.70 -0.03
N GLU A 196 -31.33 3.64 0.54
CA GLU A 196 -31.71 3.13 1.86
C GLU A 196 -31.40 4.13 2.97
N ALA A 197 -30.19 4.71 2.96
CA ALA A 197 -29.78 5.70 3.96
C ALA A 197 -30.68 6.93 3.95
N TYR A 198 -31.05 7.45 2.77
CA TYR A 198 -31.95 8.60 2.69
C TYR A 198 -33.36 8.28 3.22
N GLN A 199 -33.83 7.04 3.04
CA GLN A 199 -35.13 6.62 3.54
C GLN A 199 -35.16 6.42 5.04
N GLU A 200 -34.14 5.75 5.57
CA GLU A 200 -34.22 5.14 6.89
C GLU A 200 -33.24 5.74 7.91
N VAL A 201 -32.26 6.55 7.50
CA VAL A 201 -31.28 7.17 8.42
C VAL A 201 -31.63 8.65 8.65
N PRO A 202 -32.10 9.04 9.85
CA PRO A 202 -32.55 10.40 10.13
C PRO A 202 -31.50 11.49 9.84
N ALA A 203 -30.26 11.29 10.29
CA ALA A 203 -29.16 12.23 10.06
C ALA A 203 -28.85 12.39 8.57
N TYR A 204 -28.86 11.28 7.81
CA TYR A 204 -28.53 11.31 6.39
C TYR A 204 -29.58 12.07 5.58
N LYS A 205 -30.87 11.82 5.86
CA LYS A 205 -31.96 12.58 5.24
C LYS A 205 -31.84 14.08 5.52
N LYS A 206 -31.59 14.47 6.78
CA LYS A 206 -31.35 15.88 7.16
C LYS A 206 -30.15 16.46 6.42
N HIS A 207 -29.04 15.72 6.32
CA HIS A 207 -27.82 16.13 5.62
C HIS A 207 -28.08 16.39 4.13
N ILE A 208 -28.76 15.46 3.44
CA ILE A 208 -29.09 15.60 2.02
C ILE A 208 -30.00 16.81 1.76
N ILE A 209 -31.02 17.04 2.59
CA ILE A 209 -31.89 18.22 2.48
C ILE A 209 -31.09 19.50 2.71
N ARG A 210 -30.26 19.54 3.76
CA ARG A 210 -29.45 20.72 4.12
C ARG A 210 -28.50 21.15 2.99
N PHE A 211 -27.96 20.20 2.25
CA PHE A 211 -27.03 20.45 1.15
C PHE A 211 -27.70 20.40 -0.24
N ASN A 212 -29.03 20.50 -0.33
CA ASN A 212 -29.78 20.46 -1.59
C ASN A 212 -29.43 19.25 -2.49
N GLY A 213 -29.13 18.10 -1.89
CA GLY A 213 -28.60 16.92 -2.55
C GLY A 213 -29.63 15.90 -3.03
N VAL A 214 -30.92 16.24 -3.03
CA VAL A 214 -31.98 15.32 -3.50
C VAL A 214 -31.80 15.12 -5.01
N PRO A 215 -31.62 13.87 -5.50
CA PRO A 215 -31.27 13.65 -6.90
C PRO A 215 -32.45 13.95 -7.83
N ILE A 216 -32.16 14.64 -8.93
CA ILE A 216 -33.03 14.81 -10.09
C ILE A 216 -32.63 13.83 -11.20
N SER A 217 -33.39 13.74 -12.29
CA SER A 217 -33.19 12.75 -13.37
C SER A 217 -31.80 12.77 -14.04
N LYS A 218 -31.03 13.85 -13.86
CA LYS A 218 -29.67 14.01 -14.40
C LYS A 218 -28.56 13.87 -13.34
N THR A 219 -28.91 13.76 -12.05
CA THR A 219 -27.93 13.71 -10.96
C THR A 219 -27.07 12.46 -11.06
N ARG A 220 -25.75 12.65 -11.04
CA ARG A 220 -24.75 11.58 -10.98
C ARG A 220 -24.35 11.31 -9.54
N PHE A 221 -23.87 10.11 -9.26
CA PHE A 221 -23.56 9.71 -7.88
C PHE A 221 -22.53 10.64 -7.22
N PHE A 222 -21.49 11.04 -7.94
CA PHE A 222 -20.48 11.97 -7.43
C PHE A 222 -21.00 13.40 -7.13
N GLU A 223 -22.23 13.73 -7.54
CA GLU A 223 -22.86 15.02 -7.27
C GLU A 223 -23.63 15.00 -5.93
N ILE A 224 -23.83 13.83 -5.33
CA ILE A 224 -24.46 13.70 -4.00
C ILE A 224 -23.56 14.35 -2.94
N PRO A 225 -24.06 15.18 -2.00
CA PRO A 225 -23.23 15.81 -0.98
C PRO A 225 -22.30 14.84 -0.22
N LYS A 226 -21.03 15.24 -0.08
CA LYS A 226 -20.01 14.49 0.67
C LYS A 226 -20.31 14.54 2.17
N THR A 227 -20.06 13.44 2.87
CA THR A 227 -20.11 13.39 4.34
C THR A 227 -18.70 13.42 4.92
N THR A 228 -18.51 14.14 6.02
CA THR A 228 -17.23 14.20 6.75
C THR A 228 -17.48 13.95 8.22
N LYS A 229 -16.42 13.73 8.99
CA LYS A 229 -16.51 13.67 10.46
C LYS A 229 -17.16 14.92 11.04
N ASP A 230 -16.82 16.10 10.55
CA ASP A 230 -17.32 17.36 11.12
C ASP A 230 -18.71 17.72 10.63
N ASN A 231 -18.98 17.56 9.33
CA ASN A 231 -20.26 18.00 8.75
C ASN A 231 -21.40 16.97 8.98
N TYR A 232 -21.08 15.72 9.30
CA TYR A 232 -22.06 14.64 9.36
C TYR A 232 -22.06 13.90 10.69
N ILE A 233 -20.90 13.52 11.22
CA ILE A 233 -20.84 12.73 12.47
C ILE A 233 -20.94 13.63 13.70
N LYS A 234 -19.97 14.52 13.92
CA LYS A 234 -19.92 15.45 15.06
C LYS A 234 -21.01 16.52 15.01
N TYR A 235 -21.64 16.72 13.85
CA TYR A 235 -22.76 17.63 13.70
C TYR A 235 -24.02 17.15 14.44
N GLN A 236 -24.19 15.83 14.67
CA GLN A 236 -25.41 15.32 15.27
C GLN A 236 -25.44 15.58 16.77
N GLN A 237 -26.57 16.07 17.27
CA GLN A 237 -26.86 16.12 18.71
C GLN A 237 -27.00 14.70 19.30
N TYR A 238 -27.50 13.76 18.51
CA TYR A 238 -27.69 12.35 18.89
C TYR A 238 -26.99 11.47 17.86
N ASP A 239 -25.90 10.78 18.25
CA ASP A 239 -25.16 9.88 17.34
C ASP A 239 -26.04 8.75 16.76
N SER A 240 -27.05 8.31 17.51
CA SER A 240 -28.03 7.32 17.05
C SER A 240 -28.77 7.75 15.77
N ASP A 241 -28.91 9.05 15.49
CA ASP A 241 -29.52 9.54 14.24
C ASP A 241 -28.70 9.15 12.99
N THR A 242 -27.41 8.80 13.14
CA THR A 242 -26.57 8.28 12.04
C THR A 242 -26.87 6.82 11.69
N HIS A 243 -27.74 6.16 12.47
CA HIS A 243 -28.09 4.76 12.31
C HIS A 243 -29.48 4.58 11.69
N PHE A 244 -29.72 3.39 11.14
CA PHE A 244 -31.04 2.99 10.64
C PHE A 244 -32.12 3.20 11.71
N ASN A 245 -33.18 3.92 11.33
CA ASN A 245 -34.32 4.29 12.15
C ASN A 245 -33.97 5.07 13.43
N GLY A 246 -32.78 5.69 13.49
CA GLY A 246 -32.30 6.40 14.68
C GLY A 246 -31.96 5.50 15.87
N LYS A 247 -31.64 4.22 15.61
CA LYS A 247 -31.48 3.19 16.67
C LYS A 247 -30.15 2.45 16.54
N TYR A 248 -29.50 2.21 17.67
CA TYR A 248 -28.39 1.27 17.71
C TYR A 248 -28.88 -0.17 17.48
N PRO A 249 -28.00 -1.07 16.99
CA PRO A 249 -28.29 -2.49 16.92
C PRO A 249 -28.64 -3.07 18.30
N ALA A 250 -29.36 -4.21 18.33
CA ALA A 250 -29.71 -4.86 19.60
C ALA A 250 -28.48 -5.37 20.37
N VAL A 251 -27.48 -5.90 19.65
CA VAL A 251 -26.18 -6.31 20.18
C VAL A 251 -25.11 -5.60 19.36
N TYR A 252 -24.25 -4.84 20.04
CA TYR A 252 -23.20 -4.06 19.42
C TYR A 252 -21.98 -3.93 20.33
N LYS A 253 -20.85 -3.59 19.72
CA LYS A 253 -19.68 -3.07 20.43
C LYS A 253 -19.44 -1.61 20.09
N LYS A 254 -18.64 -0.94 20.91
CA LYS A 254 -18.12 0.39 20.63
C LYS A 254 -16.61 0.33 20.45
N ASP A 255 -16.10 0.97 19.40
CA ASP A 255 -14.67 1.23 19.23
C ASP A 255 -14.40 2.72 18.98
N THR A 256 -13.16 3.14 19.15
CA THR A 256 -12.73 4.53 18.97
C THR A 256 -11.56 4.64 18.01
N SER A 257 -11.42 5.82 17.40
CA SER A 257 -10.19 6.21 16.71
C SER A 257 -9.07 6.48 17.72
N THR A 258 -7.81 6.29 17.32
CA THR A 258 -6.63 6.56 18.17
C THR A 258 -6.42 8.04 18.56
N GLY A 259 -7.18 8.98 17.97
CA GLY A 259 -7.27 10.36 18.47
C GLY A 259 -6.07 11.25 18.15
N THR A 260 -5.46 11.14 16.96
CA THR A 260 -4.28 11.95 16.58
C THR A 260 -4.58 13.43 16.26
N THR A 261 -5.85 13.81 16.13
CA THR A 261 -6.29 15.16 15.69
C THR A 261 -7.43 15.73 16.57
N GLY A 262 -7.49 15.34 17.84
CA GLY A 262 -8.47 15.82 18.83
C GLY A 262 -9.27 14.72 19.53
N ASN A 263 -10.41 15.08 20.13
CA ASN A 263 -11.24 14.16 20.93
C ASN A 263 -11.65 12.90 20.12
N PRO A 264 -11.42 11.69 20.65
CA PRO A 264 -11.79 10.44 19.99
C PRO A 264 -13.28 10.38 19.65
N THR A 265 -13.60 9.88 18.46
CA THR A 265 -14.99 9.58 18.06
C THR A 265 -15.30 8.11 18.35
N GLU A 266 -16.43 7.85 18.99
CA GLU A 266 -16.95 6.49 19.22
C GLU A 266 -17.72 5.98 17.99
N TRP A 267 -17.59 4.69 17.70
CA TRP A 267 -18.29 4.02 16.62
C TRP A 267 -19.02 2.79 17.14
N VAL A 268 -20.32 2.71 16.85
CA VAL A 268 -21.15 1.55 17.17
C VAL A 268 -21.08 0.54 16.03
N ARG A 269 -20.68 -0.70 16.34
CA ARG A 269 -20.55 -1.82 15.38
C ARG A 269 -21.50 -2.94 15.75
N GLY A 270 -22.39 -3.31 14.82
CA GLY A 270 -23.34 -4.40 15.04
C GLY A 270 -22.71 -5.79 14.89
N GLU A 271 -23.29 -6.80 15.52
CA GLU A 271 -22.79 -8.18 15.43
C GLU A 271 -22.71 -8.71 13.99
N LYS A 272 -23.74 -8.43 13.16
CA LYS A 272 -23.76 -8.83 11.74
C LYS A 272 -22.66 -8.15 10.94
N GLU A 273 -22.37 -6.88 11.23
CA GLU A 273 -21.29 -6.12 10.59
C GLU A 273 -19.95 -6.79 10.88
N LEU A 274 -19.71 -7.15 12.15
CA LEU A 274 -18.47 -7.81 12.56
C LEU A 274 -18.32 -9.22 11.98
N ASP A 275 -19.40 -10.00 11.90
CA ASP A 275 -19.39 -11.34 11.28
C ASP A 275 -19.00 -11.30 9.79
N ILE A 276 -19.47 -10.29 9.04
CA ILE A 276 -19.08 -10.13 7.64
C ILE A 276 -17.62 -9.68 7.49
N VAL A 277 -17.14 -8.79 8.36
CA VAL A 277 -15.71 -8.41 8.39
C VAL A 277 -14.83 -9.62 8.74
N LYS A 278 -15.25 -10.48 9.69
CA LYS A 278 -14.60 -11.77 10.03
C LYS A 278 -14.45 -12.68 8.83
N LYS A 279 -15.52 -12.87 8.05
CA LYS A 279 -15.50 -13.70 6.83
C LYS A 279 -14.55 -13.13 5.78
N SER A 280 -14.60 -11.81 5.56
CA SER A 280 -13.71 -11.13 4.60
C SER A 280 -12.24 -11.31 4.94
N LEU A 281 -11.86 -11.12 6.21
CA LEU A 281 -10.48 -11.32 6.65
C LEU A 281 -10.06 -12.79 6.65
N THR A 282 -10.96 -13.71 6.99
CA THR A 282 -10.71 -15.15 6.84
C THR A 282 -10.40 -15.52 5.40
N LEU A 283 -11.11 -14.92 4.44
CA LEU A 283 -10.86 -15.11 3.02
C LEU A 283 -9.50 -14.54 2.61
N ALA A 284 -9.18 -13.30 3.04
CA ALA A 284 -7.90 -12.67 2.77
C ALA A 284 -6.73 -13.51 3.32
N ALA A 285 -6.82 -13.98 4.56
CA ALA A 285 -5.82 -14.85 5.17
C ALA A 285 -5.64 -16.17 4.40
N LYS A 286 -6.74 -16.79 3.94
CA LYS A 286 -6.66 -18.00 3.10
C LYS A 286 -6.07 -17.75 1.72
N ILE A 287 -6.33 -16.60 1.11
CA ILE A 287 -5.70 -16.22 -0.16
C ILE A 287 -4.20 -16.00 0.02
N GLN A 288 -3.81 -15.37 1.14
CA GLN A 288 -2.42 -15.00 1.40
C GLN A 288 -1.55 -16.14 1.94
N PHE A 289 -2.10 -17.00 2.79
CA PHE A 289 -1.36 -18.06 3.49
C PHE A 289 -1.83 -19.48 3.14
N GLY A 290 -2.82 -19.62 2.27
CA GLY A 290 -3.34 -20.92 1.84
C GLY A 290 -3.96 -21.71 2.99
N GLY A 291 -3.56 -22.99 3.11
CA GLY A 291 -3.97 -23.89 4.19
C GLY A 291 -3.06 -23.89 5.41
N ARG A 292 -2.10 -22.96 5.51
CA ARG A 292 -1.13 -22.90 6.61
C ARG A 292 -1.84 -22.60 7.93
N ARG A 293 -1.44 -23.29 9.01
CA ARG A 293 -1.90 -22.96 10.37
C ARG A 293 -1.22 -21.66 10.81
N LEU A 294 -2.00 -20.71 11.33
CA LEU A 294 -1.50 -19.39 11.72
C LEU A 294 -1.44 -19.26 13.24
N SER A 295 -0.39 -18.61 13.73
CA SER A 295 -0.25 -18.16 15.12
C SER A 295 -0.01 -16.67 15.13
N TYR A 296 -0.98 -15.91 15.61
CA TYR A 296 -0.95 -14.47 15.64
C TYR A 296 -0.44 -13.96 16.98
N ILE A 297 0.44 -12.99 16.94
CA ILE A 297 0.80 -12.12 18.05
C ILE A 297 0.23 -10.74 17.72
N ASN A 298 -0.79 -10.31 18.46
CA ASN A 298 -1.40 -9.00 18.28
C ASN A 298 -0.68 -7.96 19.15
N ALA A 299 0.20 -7.21 18.50
CA ALA A 299 0.99 -6.14 19.05
C ALA A 299 0.36 -4.75 18.87
N PHE A 300 -0.87 -4.65 18.34
CA PHE A 300 -1.60 -3.39 18.35
C PHE A 300 -2.08 -3.05 19.76
N ALA A 301 -2.19 -1.75 20.04
CA ALA A 301 -2.71 -1.22 21.29
C ALA A 301 -4.06 -1.85 21.65
N LEU A 302 -4.12 -2.51 22.81
CA LEU A 302 -5.34 -3.14 23.31
C LEU A 302 -6.13 -2.11 24.13
N GLY A 303 -7.39 -1.92 23.78
CA GLY A 303 -8.26 -0.93 24.41
C GLY A 303 -9.47 -0.64 23.53
N PRO A 304 -10.12 0.53 23.69
CA PRO A 304 -11.29 0.87 22.88
C PRO A 304 -10.95 1.07 21.39
N TRP A 305 -9.67 1.06 21.01
CA TRP A 305 -9.26 1.26 19.62
C TRP A 305 -9.67 0.12 18.70
N ALA A 306 -10.26 0.47 17.55
CA ALA A 306 -10.74 -0.50 16.56
C ALA A 306 -9.64 -1.52 16.16
N THR A 307 -8.41 -1.06 15.93
CA THR A 307 -7.29 -1.88 15.46
C THR A 307 -6.82 -2.92 16.49
N GLY A 308 -7.04 -2.72 17.79
CA GLY A 308 -6.61 -3.67 18.82
C GLY A 308 -7.55 -4.86 18.95
N LEU A 309 -8.72 -4.61 19.55
CA LEU A 309 -9.68 -5.67 19.90
C LEU A 309 -10.40 -6.25 18.69
N THR A 310 -10.71 -5.45 17.66
CA THR A 310 -11.35 -5.99 16.45
C THR A 310 -10.39 -6.95 15.74
N THR A 311 -9.13 -6.57 15.56
CA THR A 311 -8.11 -7.46 14.98
C THR A 311 -7.98 -8.77 15.75
N TYR A 312 -7.98 -8.71 17.10
CA TYR A 312 -7.99 -9.90 17.95
C TYR A 312 -9.20 -10.82 17.68
N GLU A 313 -10.42 -10.26 17.65
CA GLU A 313 -11.65 -11.02 17.36
C GLU A 313 -11.57 -11.71 15.99
N LEU A 314 -10.98 -11.04 15.01
CA LEU A 314 -10.88 -11.51 13.63
C LEU A 314 -9.82 -12.60 13.48
N MET A 315 -8.67 -12.44 14.14
CA MET A 315 -7.59 -13.44 14.11
C MET A 315 -7.99 -14.76 14.78
N ARG A 316 -8.86 -14.73 15.79
CA ARG A 316 -9.33 -15.93 16.51
C ARG A 316 -10.06 -16.94 15.62
N ASP A 317 -10.68 -16.48 14.53
CA ASP A 317 -11.37 -17.36 13.59
C ASP A 317 -10.42 -18.04 12.60
N THR A 318 -9.17 -17.56 12.50
CA THR A 318 -8.19 -18.00 11.48
C THR A 318 -6.95 -18.66 12.06
N GLY A 319 -6.69 -18.51 13.36
CA GLY A 319 -5.52 -19.09 14.02
C GLY A 319 -5.53 -18.90 15.53
N SER A 320 -4.47 -19.41 16.19
CA SER A 320 -4.24 -19.10 17.62
C SER A 320 -3.83 -17.64 17.76
N VAL A 321 -4.29 -16.94 18.81
CA VAL A 321 -3.96 -15.52 19.01
C VAL A 321 -3.42 -15.29 20.41
N PHE A 322 -2.29 -14.62 20.49
CA PHE A 322 -1.74 -14.06 21.71
C PHE A 322 -1.83 -12.53 21.65
N ALA A 323 -2.73 -11.94 22.43
CA ALA A 323 -2.96 -10.49 22.45
C ALA A 323 -2.12 -9.86 23.57
N THR A 324 -0.92 -9.43 23.22
CA THR A 324 0.03 -8.81 24.15
C THR A 324 -0.14 -7.30 24.22
N GLY A 325 -0.65 -6.69 23.15
CA GLY A 325 -0.38 -5.29 22.88
C GLY A 325 1.11 -5.09 22.54
N PRO A 326 1.56 -3.82 22.43
CA PRO A 326 2.94 -3.49 22.12
C PRO A 326 3.85 -3.70 23.35
N ASP A 327 4.03 -4.97 23.73
CA ASP A 327 4.84 -5.44 24.85
C ASP A 327 5.95 -6.36 24.32
N LYS A 328 7.13 -5.78 24.07
CA LYS A 328 8.25 -6.47 23.41
C LYS A 328 8.79 -7.66 24.20
N GLU A 329 8.76 -7.58 25.54
CA GLU A 329 9.21 -8.64 26.45
C GLU A 329 8.30 -9.87 26.35
N LYS A 330 6.98 -9.68 26.54
CA LYS A 330 6.02 -10.79 26.43
C LYS A 330 6.00 -11.43 25.04
N ILE A 331 6.18 -10.62 24.00
CA ILE A 331 6.25 -11.13 22.64
C ILE A 331 7.49 -12.02 22.48
N LEU A 332 8.67 -11.54 22.88
CA LEU A 332 9.91 -12.32 22.78
C LEU A 332 9.82 -13.62 23.59
N ASP A 333 9.32 -13.57 24.82
CA ASP A 333 9.12 -14.76 25.66
C ASP A 333 8.23 -15.80 24.98
N ASN A 334 7.17 -15.36 24.33
CA ASN A 334 6.28 -16.25 23.58
C ASN A 334 6.98 -16.86 22.36
N LEU A 335 7.74 -16.06 21.60
CA LEU A 335 8.51 -16.54 20.45
C LEU A 335 9.52 -17.62 20.87
N VAL A 336 10.27 -17.37 21.95
CA VAL A 336 11.24 -18.31 22.53
C VAL A 336 10.56 -19.58 23.03
N SER A 337 9.43 -19.45 23.73
CA SER A 337 8.65 -20.59 24.22
C SER A 337 8.14 -21.46 23.07
N ASN A 338 7.60 -20.85 22.01
CA ASN A 338 7.15 -21.56 20.82
C ASN A 338 8.30 -22.28 20.10
N ALA A 339 9.45 -21.63 19.95
CA ALA A 339 10.64 -22.24 19.34
C ALA A 339 11.12 -23.48 20.13
N LYS A 340 11.15 -23.39 21.46
CA LYS A 340 11.47 -24.53 22.35
C LYS A 340 10.47 -25.68 22.19
N TYR A 341 9.18 -25.36 22.13
CA TYR A 341 8.13 -26.36 21.90
C TYR A 341 8.33 -27.09 20.57
N GLU A 342 8.55 -26.35 19.48
CA GLU A 342 8.73 -26.92 18.14
C GLU A 342 9.99 -27.80 18.05
N GLN A 343 11.09 -27.34 18.62
CA GLN A 343 12.33 -28.12 18.70
C GLN A 343 12.12 -29.43 19.47
N HIS A 344 11.39 -29.38 20.58
CA HIS A 344 11.09 -30.57 21.37
C HIS A 344 10.17 -31.55 20.61
N GLN A 345 9.17 -31.07 19.88
CA GLN A 345 8.33 -31.94 19.04
C GLN A 345 9.13 -32.63 17.93
N LEU A 346 10.11 -31.95 17.35
CA LEU A 346 11.01 -32.55 16.38
C LEU A 346 11.88 -33.64 17.03
N GLN A 347 12.48 -33.36 18.19
CA GLN A 347 13.28 -34.33 18.94
C GLN A 347 12.48 -35.59 19.25
N LEU A 348 11.25 -35.46 19.78
CA LEU A 348 10.37 -36.60 20.05
C LEU A 348 10.05 -37.41 18.79
N ALA A 349 9.83 -36.74 17.65
CA ALA A 349 9.58 -37.41 16.38
C ALA A 349 10.81 -38.21 15.89
N VAL A 350 12.01 -37.65 16.04
CA VAL A 350 13.26 -38.32 15.68
C VAL A 350 13.57 -39.47 16.65
N ASP A 351 13.35 -39.28 17.95
CA ASP A 351 13.53 -40.33 18.96
C ASP A 351 12.58 -41.52 18.71
N SER A 352 11.31 -41.24 18.41
CA SER A 352 10.35 -42.28 18.04
C SER A 352 10.75 -43.01 16.75
N PHE A 353 11.35 -42.30 15.80
CA PHE A 353 11.87 -42.88 14.57
C PHE A 353 13.08 -43.78 14.84
N MET A 354 14.07 -43.32 15.61
CA MET A 354 15.24 -44.11 15.97
C MET A 354 14.90 -45.34 16.83
N ALA A 355 13.93 -45.23 17.74
CA ALA A 355 13.46 -46.37 18.52
C ALA A 355 12.87 -47.51 17.66
N LYS A 356 12.32 -47.18 16.48
CA LYS A 356 11.81 -48.16 15.51
C LYS A 356 12.91 -48.70 14.58
N HIS A 357 14.09 -48.09 14.59
CA HIS A 357 15.22 -48.38 13.72
C HIS A 357 16.52 -48.43 14.54
N PRO A 358 16.68 -49.42 15.43
CA PRO A 358 17.83 -49.51 16.34
C PRO A 358 19.18 -49.66 15.62
N GLU A 359 19.16 -49.99 14.32
CA GLU A 359 20.36 -50.06 13.48
C GLU A 359 20.91 -48.69 13.06
N ILE A 360 20.17 -47.59 13.31
CA ILE A 360 20.63 -46.24 12.99
C ILE A 360 21.71 -45.81 14.00
N HIS A 361 22.83 -45.32 13.48
CA HIS A 361 23.92 -44.83 14.31
C HIS A 361 23.46 -43.65 15.19
N PRO A 362 23.81 -43.59 16.49
CA PRO A 362 23.39 -42.50 17.37
C PRO A 362 23.74 -41.10 16.84
N GLU A 363 24.87 -40.95 16.15
CA GLU A 363 25.29 -39.69 15.51
C GLU A 363 24.33 -39.21 14.42
N ALA A 364 23.52 -40.09 13.84
CA ALA A 364 22.52 -39.71 12.85
C ALA A 364 21.39 -38.85 13.44
N LYS A 365 21.18 -38.89 14.77
CA LYS A 365 20.11 -38.12 15.44
C LYS A 365 20.20 -36.63 15.13
N GLU A 366 21.36 -36.03 15.43
CA GLU A 366 21.57 -34.59 15.25
C GLU A 366 21.57 -34.22 13.77
N ILE A 367 22.09 -35.09 12.90
CA ILE A 367 22.05 -34.88 11.44
C ILE A 367 20.60 -34.83 10.93
N ILE A 368 19.73 -35.72 11.42
CA ILE A 368 18.32 -35.76 11.04
C ILE A 368 17.60 -34.50 11.54
N ILE A 369 17.82 -34.12 12.80
CA ILE A 369 17.21 -32.93 13.40
C ILE A 369 17.62 -31.68 12.60
N ASP A 370 18.91 -31.50 12.34
CA ASP A 370 19.43 -30.34 11.61
C ASP A 370 18.91 -30.29 10.16
N LEU A 371 18.88 -31.45 9.47
CA LEU A 371 18.31 -31.54 8.12
C LEU A 371 16.84 -31.12 8.10
N VAL A 372 16.03 -31.62 9.04
CA VAL A 372 14.61 -31.28 9.11
C VAL A 372 14.42 -29.80 9.47
N ASN A 373 15.14 -29.29 10.47
CA ASN A 373 15.07 -27.88 10.87
C ASN A 373 15.46 -26.93 9.73
N THR A 374 16.57 -27.20 9.06
CA THR A 374 17.00 -26.41 7.89
C THR A 374 15.94 -26.44 6.80
N THR A 375 15.37 -27.62 6.51
CA THR A 375 14.28 -27.76 5.54
C THR A 375 13.04 -26.92 5.93
N LEU A 376 12.66 -26.93 7.21
CA LEU A 376 11.51 -26.19 7.73
C LEU A 376 11.72 -24.66 7.70
N LYS A 377 12.93 -24.19 8.03
CA LYS A 377 13.28 -22.77 7.95
C LYS A 377 13.20 -22.28 6.49
N GLU A 378 13.78 -23.03 5.55
CA GLU A 378 13.79 -22.67 4.14
C GLU A 378 12.39 -22.64 3.50
N VAL A 379 11.53 -23.62 3.80
CA VAL A 379 10.16 -23.65 3.22
C VAL A 379 9.27 -22.52 3.78
N LEU A 380 9.51 -22.07 5.01
CA LEU A 380 8.78 -20.95 5.61
C LEU A 380 9.29 -19.60 5.10
N LYS A 381 10.59 -19.48 4.85
CA LYS A 381 11.19 -18.31 4.21
C LYS A 381 10.76 -18.20 2.74
N ASN A 382 10.81 -19.31 2.01
CA ASN A 382 10.52 -19.38 0.58
C ASN A 382 9.15 -20.01 0.32
N ARG A 383 8.05 -19.29 0.64
CA ARG A 383 6.67 -19.83 0.60
C ARG A 383 6.17 -20.27 -0.79
N SER A 384 6.90 -19.95 -1.87
CA SER A 384 6.62 -20.43 -3.23
C SER A 384 7.19 -21.82 -3.53
N THR A 385 8.01 -22.38 -2.63
CA THR A 385 8.67 -23.67 -2.77
C THR A 385 7.90 -24.80 -2.07
N SER A 386 8.17 -26.04 -2.46
CA SER A 386 7.60 -27.21 -1.78
C SER A 386 8.60 -27.76 -0.76
N ILE A 387 8.09 -28.32 0.32
CA ILE A 387 8.89 -29.03 1.33
C ILE A 387 9.78 -30.10 0.69
N ASP A 388 9.32 -30.73 -0.39
CA ASP A 388 10.07 -31.75 -1.13
C ASP A 388 11.31 -31.19 -1.83
N LYS A 389 11.18 -29.99 -2.42
CA LYS A 389 12.27 -29.29 -3.10
C LYS A 389 13.31 -28.82 -2.07
N GLU A 390 12.84 -28.20 -0.98
CA GLU A 390 13.73 -27.72 0.07
C GLU A 390 14.43 -28.86 0.80
N PHE A 391 13.75 -29.99 1.02
CA PHE A 391 14.35 -31.19 1.59
C PHE A 391 15.46 -31.75 0.69
N ALA A 392 15.23 -31.80 -0.63
CA ALA A 392 16.24 -32.26 -1.58
C ALA A 392 17.45 -31.31 -1.62
N SER A 393 17.20 -29.99 -1.57
CA SER A 393 18.24 -28.96 -1.49
C SER A 393 19.07 -29.09 -0.21
N ALA A 394 18.43 -29.20 0.95
CA ALA A 394 19.11 -29.39 2.23
C ALA A 394 19.93 -30.69 2.26
N LEU A 395 19.37 -31.79 1.73
CA LEU A 395 20.08 -33.07 1.63
C LEU A 395 21.34 -32.97 0.75
N SER A 396 21.28 -32.21 -0.35
CA SER A 396 22.43 -32.03 -1.26
C SER A 396 23.59 -31.22 -0.66
N ARG A 397 23.31 -30.44 0.40
CA ARG A 397 24.30 -29.65 1.13
C ARG A 397 25.00 -30.44 2.24
N LEU A 398 24.54 -31.65 2.57
CA LEU A 398 25.16 -32.49 3.60
C LEU A 398 26.51 -33.02 3.15
N GLN A 399 27.45 -33.13 4.10
CA GLN A 399 28.73 -33.80 3.86
C GLN A 399 28.51 -35.27 3.44
N PRO A 400 29.36 -35.83 2.55
CA PRO A 400 29.19 -37.20 2.05
C PRO A 400 29.10 -38.27 3.15
N GLN A 401 29.81 -38.08 4.26
CA GLN A 401 29.76 -38.96 5.42
C GLN A 401 28.39 -38.95 6.12
N ASN A 402 27.83 -37.76 6.35
CA ASN A 402 26.51 -37.59 6.97
C ASN A 402 25.42 -38.15 6.07
N LEU A 403 25.53 -37.91 4.76
CA LEU A 403 24.59 -38.45 3.77
C LEU A 403 24.55 -39.99 3.82
N ARG A 404 25.71 -40.65 3.88
CA ARG A 404 25.79 -42.13 3.97
C ARG A 404 25.05 -42.68 5.19
N LEU A 405 25.10 -41.99 6.33
CA LEU A 405 24.44 -42.42 7.57
C LEU A 405 22.91 -42.42 7.46
N ILE A 406 22.33 -41.47 6.71
CA ILE A 406 20.88 -41.27 6.65
C ILE A 406 20.25 -41.66 5.31
N GLN A 407 21.05 -41.93 4.27
CA GLN A 407 20.57 -42.13 2.90
C GLN A 407 19.52 -43.23 2.78
N ARG A 408 19.71 -44.36 3.49
CA ARG A 408 18.77 -45.48 3.52
C ARG A 408 17.38 -45.07 4.04
N TYR A 409 17.33 -44.05 4.89
CA TYR A 409 16.14 -43.59 5.59
C TYR A 409 15.55 -42.29 5.03
N LYS A 410 16.09 -41.80 3.91
CA LYS A 410 15.70 -40.52 3.29
C LYS A 410 14.18 -40.32 3.20
N SER A 411 13.44 -41.34 2.76
CA SER A 411 11.98 -41.25 2.60
C SER A 411 11.25 -41.10 3.95
N ALA A 412 11.71 -41.80 4.99
CA ALA A 412 11.12 -41.70 6.32
C ALA A 412 11.42 -40.34 6.97
N ILE A 413 12.66 -39.85 6.83
CA ILE A 413 13.06 -38.53 7.32
C ILE A 413 12.29 -37.42 6.59
N LYS A 414 12.10 -37.55 5.28
CA LYS A 414 11.24 -36.64 4.51
C LYS A 414 9.80 -36.64 5.02
N ALA A 415 9.25 -37.80 5.38
CA ALA A 415 7.92 -37.89 5.97
C ALA A 415 7.83 -37.20 7.34
N ILE A 416 8.89 -37.25 8.16
CA ILE A 416 9.00 -36.45 9.39
C ILE A 416 8.96 -34.96 9.06
N ALA A 417 9.78 -34.50 8.11
CA ALA A 417 9.79 -33.09 7.69
C ALA A 417 8.43 -32.62 7.17
N GLN A 418 7.74 -33.44 6.36
CA GLN A 418 6.39 -33.15 5.86
C GLN A 418 5.36 -33.04 7.00
N LYS A 419 5.40 -33.98 7.95
CA LYS A 419 4.50 -33.96 9.12
C LYS A 419 4.74 -32.70 9.97
N GLN A 420 6.00 -32.43 10.30
CA GLN A 420 6.39 -31.24 11.08
C GLN A 420 5.99 -29.95 10.37
N ASN A 421 6.19 -29.85 9.04
CA ASN A 421 5.74 -28.70 8.26
C ASN A 421 4.22 -28.50 8.33
N ASN A 422 3.43 -29.57 8.28
CA ASN A 422 1.97 -29.48 8.36
C ASN A 422 1.47 -29.06 9.75
N GLU A 423 2.23 -29.39 10.80
CA GLU A 423 1.89 -29.07 12.19
C GLU A 423 2.41 -27.69 12.63
N LYS A 424 3.57 -27.27 12.10
CA LYS A 424 4.23 -25.99 12.37
C LYS A 424 3.34 -24.81 11.97
N ARG A 425 3.21 -23.85 12.88
CA ARG A 425 2.40 -22.66 12.68
C ARG A 425 3.27 -21.55 12.08
N GLN A 426 2.71 -20.81 11.13
CA GLN A 426 3.33 -19.56 10.69
C GLN A 426 3.05 -18.50 11.74
N VAL A 427 4.11 -17.93 12.32
CA VAL A 427 4.01 -16.81 13.24
C VAL A 427 3.73 -15.54 12.45
N ILE A 428 2.66 -14.84 12.82
CA ILE A 428 2.25 -13.55 12.27
C ILE A 428 2.29 -12.53 13.43
N ILE A 429 3.11 -11.49 13.32
CA ILE A 429 3.16 -10.41 14.31
C ILE A 429 2.47 -9.19 13.70
N ALA A 430 1.34 -8.81 14.26
CA ALA A 430 0.53 -7.71 13.75
C ALA A 430 0.67 -6.47 14.65
N GLY A 431 1.17 -5.36 14.13
CA GLY A 431 1.47 -4.17 14.94
C GLY A 431 1.85 -2.94 14.13
N TYR A 432 2.34 -1.90 14.80
CA TYR A 432 2.82 -0.69 14.14
C TYR A 432 4.23 -0.89 13.58
N PRO A 433 4.58 -0.34 12.39
CA PRO A 433 5.91 -0.51 11.81
C PRO A 433 7.07 -0.14 12.77
N PRO A 434 7.04 1.02 13.47
CA PRO A 434 8.11 1.38 14.41
C PRO A 434 8.25 0.39 15.57
N PHE A 435 7.13 -0.11 16.10
CA PHE A 435 7.15 -1.09 17.18
C PHE A 435 7.80 -2.43 16.76
N LEU A 436 7.58 -2.84 15.50
CA LEU A 436 8.20 -4.05 14.97
C LEU A 436 9.73 -3.88 14.87
N LYS A 437 10.22 -2.67 14.58
CA LYS A 437 11.65 -2.34 14.63
C LYS A 437 12.18 -2.46 16.06
N ASP A 438 11.50 -1.83 17.03
CA ASP A 438 11.85 -1.91 18.46
C ASP A 438 11.89 -3.36 18.97
N LEU A 439 10.96 -4.21 18.52
CA LEU A 439 10.91 -5.61 18.87
C LEU A 439 12.15 -6.38 18.37
N THR A 440 12.57 -6.14 17.13
CA THR A 440 13.77 -6.79 16.57
C THR A 440 15.05 -6.34 17.26
N ALA A 441 15.16 -5.04 17.58
CA ALA A 441 16.28 -4.49 18.33
C ALA A 441 16.35 -5.11 19.73
N TYR A 442 15.22 -5.19 20.43
CA TYR A 442 15.13 -5.81 21.75
C TYR A 442 15.50 -7.30 21.73
N ALA A 443 15.03 -8.06 20.73
CA ALA A 443 15.41 -9.46 20.60
C ALA A 443 16.94 -9.62 20.45
N LYS A 444 17.58 -8.74 19.67
CA LYS A 444 19.04 -8.71 19.51
C LYS A 444 19.77 -8.33 20.81
N GLU A 445 19.26 -7.36 21.57
CA GLU A 445 19.78 -7.00 22.89
C GLU A 445 19.72 -8.16 23.90
N GLN A 446 18.73 -9.04 23.74
CA GLN A 446 18.57 -10.27 24.55
C GLN A 446 19.29 -11.49 23.95
N ASP A 447 20.26 -11.28 23.04
CA ASP A 447 21.06 -12.32 22.37
C ASP A 447 20.26 -13.32 21.52
N TYR A 448 19.09 -12.94 21.00
CA TYR A 448 18.30 -13.75 20.06
C TYR A 448 18.45 -13.26 18.61
N ASN A 449 18.62 -14.22 17.70
CA ASN A 449 18.50 -13.96 16.26
C ASN A 449 17.03 -14.05 15.83
N PHE A 450 16.45 -12.91 15.44
CA PHE A 450 15.02 -12.85 15.12
C PHE A 450 14.62 -13.74 13.93
N ALA A 451 15.53 -14.00 13.00
CA ALA A 451 15.29 -14.87 11.85
C ALA A 451 14.94 -16.32 12.24
N ASP A 452 15.34 -16.76 13.43
CA ASP A 452 15.04 -18.11 13.93
C ASP A 452 13.55 -18.33 14.21
N PHE A 453 12.78 -17.24 14.41
CA PHE A 453 11.35 -17.32 14.66
C PHE A 453 10.51 -17.44 13.39
N SER A 454 11.10 -17.27 12.20
CA SER A 454 10.40 -17.34 10.90
C SER A 454 9.14 -16.48 10.84
N ALA A 455 9.16 -15.31 11.50
CA ALA A 455 7.99 -14.46 11.67
C ALA A 455 7.67 -13.65 10.40
N ILE A 456 6.38 -13.39 10.18
CA ILE A 456 5.89 -12.44 9.18
C ILE A 456 5.24 -11.26 9.91
N GLY A 457 5.57 -10.04 9.51
CA GLY A 457 4.94 -8.83 10.02
C GLY A 457 3.69 -8.46 9.22
N VAL A 458 2.61 -8.07 9.91
CA VAL A 458 1.43 -7.45 9.29
C VAL A 458 1.20 -6.09 9.94
N VAL A 459 1.56 -5.03 9.23
CA VAL A 459 1.53 -3.68 9.75
C VAL A 459 0.25 -2.92 9.36
N GLY A 460 -0.16 -1.99 10.20
CA GLY A 460 -1.36 -1.18 9.98
C GLY A 460 -1.42 0.02 10.89
N GLY A 461 -2.43 0.87 10.70
CA GLY A 461 -2.60 2.13 11.44
C GLY A 461 -1.66 3.26 11.01
N GLN A 462 -0.52 2.93 10.41
CA GLN A 462 0.46 3.86 9.82
C GLN A 462 0.96 3.31 8.49
N ALA A 463 1.41 4.22 7.61
CA ALA A 463 2.15 3.84 6.41
C ALA A 463 3.50 3.23 6.80
N ILE A 464 4.05 2.41 5.91
CA ILE A 464 5.40 1.85 6.00
C ILE A 464 6.15 2.20 4.70
N SER A 465 7.38 2.72 4.82
CA SER A 465 8.26 2.93 3.66
C SER A 465 8.86 1.60 3.18
N GLU A 466 9.30 1.55 1.91
CA GLU A 466 10.04 0.37 1.43
C GLU A 466 11.41 0.22 2.12
N ALA A 467 12.04 1.33 2.51
CA ALA A 467 13.27 1.30 3.30
C ALA A 467 13.09 0.63 4.68
N MET A 468 12.05 1.01 5.44
CA MET A 468 11.72 0.35 6.71
C MET A 468 11.33 -1.12 6.50
N ARG A 469 10.64 -1.44 5.40
CA ARG A 469 10.31 -2.82 5.06
C ARG A 469 11.58 -3.67 4.88
N ASP A 470 12.52 -3.17 4.08
CA ASP A 470 13.78 -3.85 3.81
C ASP A 470 14.62 -3.98 5.08
N GLN A 471 14.62 -2.97 5.95
CA GLN A 471 15.24 -3.03 7.28
C GLN A 471 14.62 -4.11 8.17
N LEU A 472 13.29 -4.19 8.26
CA LEU A 472 12.64 -5.23 9.08
C LEU A 472 12.92 -6.64 8.54
N ILE A 473 13.00 -6.80 7.22
CA ILE A 473 13.36 -8.08 6.59
C ILE A 473 14.83 -8.41 6.87
N SER A 474 15.75 -7.44 6.77
CA SER A 474 17.17 -7.65 7.08
C SER A 474 17.39 -7.99 8.56
N HIS A 475 16.55 -7.45 9.44
CA HIS A 475 16.55 -7.76 10.87
C HIS A 475 15.90 -9.12 11.22
N GLY A 476 15.37 -9.86 10.25
CA GLY A 476 14.98 -11.27 10.43
C GLY A 476 13.50 -11.58 10.21
N PHE A 477 12.65 -10.63 9.84
CA PHE A 477 11.31 -10.98 9.35
C PHE A 477 11.39 -11.67 7.99
N ASN A 478 10.61 -12.73 7.78
CA ASN A 478 10.52 -13.41 6.49
C ASN A 478 9.83 -12.54 5.43
N GLN A 479 8.87 -11.73 5.86
CA GLN A 479 8.14 -10.79 5.01
C GLN A 479 7.36 -9.80 5.87
N ILE A 480 7.11 -8.61 5.32
CA ILE A 480 6.21 -7.61 5.91
C ILE A 480 5.10 -7.29 4.90
N TYR A 481 3.85 -7.29 5.36
CA TYR A 481 2.67 -6.82 4.62
C TYR A 481 2.03 -5.66 5.34
N SER A 482 1.32 -4.81 4.61
CA SER A 482 0.47 -3.77 5.18
C SER A 482 -1.02 -4.01 4.93
N SER A 483 -1.85 -3.47 5.82
CA SER A 483 -3.30 -3.44 5.69
C SER A 483 -3.79 -2.02 5.93
N TYR A 484 -4.61 -1.52 5.01
CA TYR A 484 -5.24 -0.20 5.15
C TYR A 484 -6.60 -0.33 5.83
N GLY A 485 -6.89 0.57 6.75
CA GLY A 485 -8.13 0.60 7.50
C GLY A 485 -8.33 1.92 8.22
N ALA A 486 -9.59 2.23 8.51
CA ALA A 486 -9.97 3.41 9.27
C ALA A 486 -11.09 3.03 10.25
N SER A 487 -10.93 3.45 11.52
CA SER A 487 -11.93 3.22 12.58
C SER A 487 -13.33 3.66 12.18
N ASP A 488 -13.44 4.67 11.33
CA ASP A 488 -14.69 5.25 10.85
C ASP A 488 -15.46 4.26 9.96
N LEU A 489 -14.73 3.41 9.23
CA LEU A 489 -15.25 2.46 8.25
C LEU A 489 -15.05 1.02 8.73
N ASP A 490 -13.92 0.36 8.44
CA ASP A 490 -13.48 -0.93 9.00
C ASP A 490 -11.93 -0.95 9.08
N ILE A 491 -11.38 -1.99 9.70
CA ILE A 491 -9.93 -2.15 9.84
C ILE A 491 -9.23 -2.77 8.61
N ASN A 492 -9.98 -3.24 7.61
CA ASN A 492 -9.43 -3.87 6.39
C ASN A 492 -10.16 -3.39 5.13
N LEU A 493 -9.84 -2.17 4.71
CA LEU A 493 -10.31 -1.56 3.47
C LEU A 493 -9.52 -2.02 2.25
N GLY A 494 -8.23 -2.26 2.43
CA GLY A 494 -7.33 -2.71 1.37
C GLY A 494 -6.20 -3.54 1.93
N VAL A 495 -5.75 -4.51 1.14
CA VAL A 495 -4.68 -5.45 1.50
C VAL A 495 -3.50 -5.29 0.57
N GLU A 496 -2.29 -5.36 1.11
CA GLU A 496 -1.06 -5.41 0.34
C GLU A 496 -0.64 -6.88 0.16
N THR A 497 -0.31 -7.27 -1.06
CA THR A 497 0.30 -8.58 -1.37
C THR A 497 1.68 -8.37 -1.98
N GLU A 498 2.33 -9.45 -2.40
CA GLU A 498 3.63 -9.36 -3.09
C GLU A 498 3.55 -8.45 -4.32
N TYR A 499 2.42 -8.49 -5.06
CA TYR A 499 2.25 -7.68 -6.26
C TYR A 499 2.31 -6.17 -5.97
N GLU A 500 1.61 -5.68 -4.95
CA GLU A 500 1.61 -4.26 -4.59
C GLU A 500 2.95 -3.80 -4.06
N ILE A 501 3.65 -4.66 -3.32
CA ILE A 501 5.04 -4.39 -2.88
C ILE A 501 5.92 -4.22 -4.12
N ASP A 502 5.81 -5.12 -5.10
CA ASP A 502 6.60 -5.02 -6.33
C ASP A 502 6.22 -3.80 -7.18
N VAL A 503 4.94 -3.39 -7.20
CA VAL A 503 4.53 -2.11 -7.82
C VAL A 503 5.19 -0.91 -7.12
N ARG A 504 5.24 -0.91 -5.78
CA ARG A 504 5.87 0.17 -5.01
C ARG A 504 7.38 0.21 -5.22
N LYS A 505 8.05 -0.94 -5.19
CA LYS A 505 9.49 -1.04 -5.49
C LYS A 505 9.81 -0.61 -6.92
N ALA A 506 8.96 -0.96 -7.89
CA ALA A 506 9.10 -0.50 -9.26
C ALA A 506 8.98 1.03 -9.37
N MET A 507 8.04 1.66 -8.67
CA MET A 507 7.92 3.12 -8.64
C MET A 507 9.11 3.80 -7.98
N GLU A 508 9.68 3.19 -6.93
CA GLU A 508 10.89 3.70 -6.28
C GLU A 508 12.13 3.59 -7.18
N GLN A 509 12.27 2.49 -7.91
CA GLN A 509 13.38 2.26 -8.85
C GLN A 509 13.24 3.05 -10.16
N HIS A 510 12.00 3.34 -10.58
CA HIS A 510 11.70 4.05 -11.82
C HIS A 510 10.69 5.18 -11.56
N PRO A 511 11.14 6.37 -11.12
CA PRO A 511 10.27 7.52 -10.82
C PRO A 511 9.35 7.94 -11.98
N GLN A 512 9.68 7.59 -13.22
CA GLN A 512 8.85 7.82 -14.40
C GLN A 512 7.50 7.06 -14.33
N ILE A 513 7.46 5.90 -13.66
CA ILE A 513 6.22 5.16 -13.41
C ILE A 513 5.27 5.98 -12.54
N ALA A 514 5.80 6.52 -11.43
CA ALA A 514 5.06 7.40 -10.53
C ALA A 514 4.56 8.65 -11.27
N LYS A 515 5.44 9.30 -12.04
CA LYS A 515 5.10 10.47 -12.87
C LYS A 515 3.95 10.18 -13.84
N GLU A 516 3.97 9.03 -14.52
CA GLU A 516 2.92 8.66 -15.47
C GLU A 516 1.59 8.32 -14.79
N LEU A 517 1.63 7.64 -13.64
CA LEU A 517 0.43 7.29 -12.89
C LEU A 517 -0.20 8.54 -12.26
N PHE A 518 0.60 9.34 -11.55
CA PHE A 518 0.06 10.39 -10.70
C PHE A 518 0.69 11.79 -10.77
N GLY A 519 1.62 12.01 -11.69
CA GLY A 519 2.33 13.29 -11.83
C GLY A 519 3.60 13.35 -10.98
N ALA A 520 4.39 14.41 -11.16
CA ALA A 520 5.58 14.64 -10.35
C ALA A 520 5.23 15.14 -8.94
N ASN A 521 6.23 15.17 -8.05
CA ASN A 521 6.17 15.78 -6.73
C ASN A 521 5.09 15.21 -5.80
N LYS A 522 4.81 13.92 -5.96
CA LYS A 522 4.02 13.13 -5.02
C LYS A 522 4.87 12.01 -4.47
N GLY A 523 4.99 11.95 -3.15
CA GLY A 523 5.72 10.88 -2.48
C GLY A 523 5.17 9.49 -2.83
N LEU A 524 5.96 8.45 -2.57
CA LEU A 524 5.56 7.06 -2.85
C LEU A 524 4.31 6.66 -2.05
N PRO A 525 3.17 6.36 -2.69
CA PRO A 525 1.96 5.97 -1.97
C PRO A 525 2.06 4.53 -1.46
N MET A 526 1.26 4.22 -0.44
CA MET A 526 0.87 2.85 -0.16
C MET A 526 -0.02 2.33 -1.29
N VAL A 527 0.06 1.05 -1.64
CA VAL A 527 -0.74 0.45 -2.73
C VAL A 527 -1.47 -0.78 -2.19
N PHE A 528 -2.77 -0.87 -2.47
CA PHE A 528 -3.63 -1.95 -1.98
C PHE A 528 -4.61 -2.40 -3.05
N HIS A 529 -4.82 -3.71 -3.20
CA HIS A 529 -6.10 -4.16 -3.77
C HIS A 529 -7.23 -3.89 -2.76
N TYR A 530 -8.39 -3.49 -3.28
CA TYR A 530 -9.63 -3.42 -2.50
C TYR A 530 -10.78 -4.10 -3.25
N ASP A 531 -11.82 -4.50 -2.52
CA ASP A 531 -13.02 -5.13 -3.10
C ASP A 531 -14.12 -4.07 -3.33
N PRO A 532 -14.46 -3.73 -4.60
CA PRO A 532 -15.52 -2.76 -4.91
C PRO A 532 -16.89 -3.14 -4.36
N MET A 533 -17.14 -4.43 -4.13
CA MET A 533 -18.39 -4.88 -3.52
C MET A 533 -18.41 -4.69 -1.99
N ASN A 534 -17.27 -4.39 -1.38
CA ASN A 534 -17.14 -4.06 0.05
C ASN A 534 -17.08 -2.54 0.30
N TYR A 535 -16.36 -1.79 -0.55
CA TYR A 535 -16.37 -0.33 -0.57
C TYR A 535 -16.36 0.18 -2.00
N HIS A 536 -17.21 1.14 -2.28
CA HIS A 536 -17.09 1.97 -3.46
C HIS A 536 -16.18 3.16 -3.13
N VAL A 537 -15.09 3.30 -3.87
CA VAL A 537 -14.08 4.34 -3.65
C VAL A 537 -14.09 5.29 -4.83
N GLU A 538 -14.27 6.57 -4.54
CA GLU A 538 -14.13 7.67 -5.49
C GLU A 538 -12.85 8.44 -5.17
N CYS A 539 -12.36 9.17 -6.16
CA CYS A 539 -11.27 10.14 -6.04
C CYS A 539 -11.75 11.41 -6.73
N ASP A 540 -11.66 12.56 -6.06
CA ASP A 540 -11.94 13.84 -6.69
C ASP A 540 -10.70 14.47 -7.33
N ASN A 541 -10.85 15.68 -7.87
CA ASN A 541 -9.78 16.38 -8.59
C ASN A 541 -8.64 16.87 -7.68
N GLU A 542 -8.83 16.85 -6.37
CA GLU A 542 -7.84 17.23 -5.35
C GLU A 542 -7.26 15.99 -4.66
N ASP A 543 -7.44 14.82 -5.30
CA ASP A 543 -7.02 13.51 -4.82
C ASP A 543 -7.64 13.10 -3.47
N ASN A 544 -8.77 13.68 -3.05
CA ASN A 544 -9.45 13.21 -1.85
C ASN A 544 -10.12 11.86 -2.13
N LEU A 545 -9.84 10.86 -1.28
CA LEU A 545 -10.53 9.57 -1.33
C LEU A 545 -11.87 9.66 -0.60
N LEU A 546 -12.94 9.30 -1.31
CA LEU A 546 -14.30 9.24 -0.76
C LEU A 546 -14.78 7.81 -0.77
N PHE A 547 -15.36 7.38 0.36
CA PHE A 547 -15.75 6.00 0.57
C PHE A 547 -17.26 5.89 0.75
N THR A 548 -17.89 5.00 -0.01
CA THR A 548 -19.23 4.52 0.28
C THR A 548 -19.17 3.06 0.72
N CYS A 549 -19.57 2.78 1.96
CA CYS A 549 -19.71 1.41 2.43
C CYS A 549 -20.87 0.74 1.70
N THR A 550 -20.60 -0.31 0.92
CA THR A 550 -21.60 -0.96 0.04
C THR A 550 -22.36 -2.10 0.69
N ARG A 551 -21.92 -2.54 1.87
CA ARG A 551 -22.52 -3.66 2.61
C ARG A 551 -23.84 -3.29 3.30
N GLU A 552 -24.71 -4.29 3.46
CA GLU A 552 -26.05 -4.12 4.07
C GLU A 552 -26.15 -4.47 5.55
N ASP A 553 -25.11 -5.08 6.10
CA ASP A 553 -24.99 -5.40 7.53
C ASP A 553 -24.68 -4.20 8.42
N ARG A 554 -24.26 -3.06 7.85
CA ARG A 554 -23.83 -1.88 8.60
C ARG A 554 -25.01 -1.13 9.18
N SER A 555 -24.98 -0.89 10.48
CA SER A 555 -26.02 -0.13 11.19
C SER A 555 -26.00 1.37 10.88
N SER A 556 -24.81 1.91 10.63
CA SER A 556 -24.54 3.32 10.35
C SER A 556 -23.90 3.45 8.96
N PRO A 557 -24.70 3.61 7.88
CA PRO A 557 -24.18 3.76 6.53
C PRO A 557 -23.23 4.97 6.40
N ARG A 558 -22.26 4.83 5.50
CA ARG A 558 -21.29 5.88 5.16
C ARG A 558 -21.37 6.06 3.65
N ILE A 559 -21.86 7.21 3.22
CA ILE A 559 -22.10 7.51 1.81
C ILE A 559 -21.22 8.71 1.44
N ARG A 560 -20.35 8.53 0.45
CA ARG A 560 -19.36 9.53 0.02
C ARG A 560 -18.63 10.14 1.20
N TYR A 561 -18.17 9.28 2.11
CA TYR A 561 -17.52 9.65 3.35
C TYR A 561 -16.05 9.98 3.10
N ASP A 562 -15.67 11.20 3.44
CA ASP A 562 -14.30 11.69 3.33
C ASP A 562 -13.53 11.37 4.63
N LEU A 563 -12.50 10.52 4.50
CA LEU A 563 -11.60 10.15 5.59
C LEU A 563 -10.51 11.20 5.87
N GLY A 564 -10.35 12.17 4.97
CA GLY A 564 -9.22 13.09 4.89
C GLY A 564 -7.96 12.47 4.29
N ASP A 565 -8.02 11.24 3.78
CA ASP A 565 -6.88 10.59 3.13
C ASP A 565 -6.80 10.99 1.64
N LYS A 566 -5.61 11.36 1.19
CA LYS A 566 -5.30 11.60 -0.22
C LYS A 566 -4.93 10.29 -0.92
N GLY A 567 -5.37 10.12 -2.15
CA GLY A 567 -5.13 8.90 -2.91
C GLY A 567 -5.76 8.88 -4.29
N ARG A 568 -5.55 7.78 -5.00
CA ARG A 568 -6.15 7.49 -6.33
C ARG A 568 -6.58 6.04 -6.44
N VAL A 569 -7.44 5.78 -7.43
CA VAL A 569 -7.92 4.44 -7.76
C VAL A 569 -7.58 4.13 -9.22
N TYR A 570 -7.00 2.96 -9.47
CA TYR A 570 -6.65 2.49 -10.81
C TYR A 570 -7.23 1.12 -11.10
N ALA A 571 -7.57 0.90 -12.37
CA ALA A 571 -7.74 -0.47 -12.84
C ALA A 571 -6.39 -1.18 -12.84
N SER A 572 -6.40 -2.48 -12.58
CA SER A 572 -5.16 -3.24 -12.51
C SER A 572 -4.45 -3.27 -13.88
N SER A 573 -5.22 -3.34 -14.96
CA SER A 573 -4.69 -3.33 -16.33
C SER A 573 -3.99 -2.03 -16.71
N ASP A 574 -4.38 -0.89 -16.12
CA ASP A 574 -3.71 0.40 -16.34
C ASP A 574 -2.33 0.40 -15.66
N VAL A 575 -2.25 -0.04 -14.41
CA VAL A 575 -0.98 -0.16 -13.68
C VAL A 575 -0.03 -1.16 -14.35
N GLN A 576 -0.54 -2.33 -14.75
CA GLN A 576 0.23 -3.32 -15.51
C GLN A 576 0.76 -2.76 -16.84
N ALA A 577 -0.03 -1.93 -17.53
CA ALA A 577 0.41 -1.32 -18.78
C ALA A 577 1.55 -0.31 -18.56
N VAL A 578 1.47 0.51 -17.50
CA VAL A 578 2.59 1.41 -17.15
C VAL A 578 3.84 0.61 -16.79
N LEU A 579 3.73 -0.39 -15.92
CA LEU A 579 4.86 -1.26 -15.55
C LEU A 579 5.50 -1.95 -16.77
N ALA A 580 4.69 -2.42 -17.71
CA ALA A 580 5.17 -3.09 -18.92
C ALA A 580 6.08 -2.19 -19.77
N LYS A 581 5.86 -0.87 -19.79
CA LYS A 581 6.74 0.08 -20.52
C LYS A 581 8.19 0.04 -20.01
N PHE A 582 8.38 -0.35 -18.75
CA PHE A 582 9.68 -0.47 -18.08
C PHE A 582 10.17 -1.93 -18.04
N GLY A 583 9.56 -2.83 -18.81
CA GLY A 583 9.95 -4.25 -18.86
C GLY A 583 9.45 -5.07 -17.67
N ILE A 584 8.53 -4.52 -16.86
CA ILE A 584 7.98 -5.19 -15.68
C ILE A 584 6.62 -5.78 -16.04
N PHE A 585 6.56 -7.12 -16.17
CA PHE A 585 5.37 -7.84 -16.65
C PHE A 585 4.66 -8.66 -15.58
N GLN A 586 4.86 -8.32 -14.31
CA GLN A 586 4.23 -9.02 -13.20
C GLN A 586 2.71 -8.85 -13.23
N LYS A 587 1.98 -9.92 -12.88
CA LYS A 587 0.51 -9.95 -12.90
C LYS A 587 -0.04 -10.16 -11.50
N PRO A 588 -1.13 -9.47 -11.11
CA PRO A 588 -1.77 -9.68 -9.84
C PRO A 588 -2.48 -11.05 -9.79
N LYS A 589 -2.78 -11.53 -8.57
CA LYS A 589 -3.57 -12.76 -8.36
C LYS A 589 -5.05 -12.61 -8.73
N THR A 590 -5.57 -11.37 -8.72
CA THR A 590 -6.96 -11.03 -9.04
C THR A 590 -6.99 -9.77 -9.89
N ASN A 591 -8.11 -9.50 -10.56
CA ASN A 591 -8.32 -8.25 -11.31
C ASN A 591 -9.05 -7.18 -10.49
N LEU A 592 -8.98 -7.26 -9.16
CA LEU A 592 -9.50 -6.19 -8.31
C LEU A 592 -8.76 -4.88 -8.65
N PRO A 593 -9.44 -3.73 -8.52
CA PRO A 593 -8.78 -2.43 -8.68
C PRO A 593 -7.80 -2.17 -7.55
N LEU A 594 -6.86 -1.26 -7.82
CA LEU A 594 -5.83 -0.82 -6.89
C LEU A 594 -6.19 0.55 -6.34
N MET A 595 -5.97 0.73 -5.05
CA MET A 595 -6.07 2.00 -4.34
C MET A 595 -4.67 2.42 -3.90
N PHE A 596 -4.28 3.62 -4.32
CA PHE A 596 -3.02 4.27 -3.99
C PHE A 596 -3.33 5.30 -2.91
N VAL A 597 -2.67 5.22 -1.75
CA VAL A 597 -2.99 6.02 -0.57
C VAL A 597 -1.73 6.74 -0.10
N TRP A 598 -1.73 8.07 -0.18
CA TRP A 598 -0.70 8.93 0.45
C TRP A 598 -1.01 9.20 1.92
N GLY A 599 -2.25 8.94 2.34
CA GLY A 599 -2.75 9.22 3.68
C GLY A 599 -3.21 10.66 3.82
N ARG A 600 -3.53 11.08 5.04
CA ARG A 600 -3.80 12.49 5.37
C ARG A 600 -2.54 13.31 5.14
N ASP A 601 -2.67 14.61 4.84
CA ASP A 601 -1.54 15.53 4.65
C ASP A 601 -0.48 15.30 5.73
N SER A 602 0.51 14.51 5.34
CA SER A 602 1.77 14.21 6.04
C SER A 602 2.91 14.89 5.29
N THR A 603 2.52 15.83 4.42
CA THR A 603 3.33 16.79 3.72
C THR A 603 3.31 18.09 4.48
N VAL A 604 4.48 18.68 4.65
CA VAL A 604 4.64 20.08 5.09
C VAL A 604 5.08 20.91 3.89
N VAL A 605 4.80 22.22 3.95
CA VAL A 605 5.18 23.14 2.89
C VAL A 605 6.41 23.94 3.35
N PHE A 606 7.43 24.02 2.49
CA PHE A 606 8.57 24.93 2.64
C PHE A 606 8.69 25.80 1.39
N ASN A 607 8.44 27.10 1.51
CA ASN A 607 8.48 28.06 0.39
C ASN A 607 7.70 27.57 -0.86
N GLY A 608 6.60 26.84 -0.66
CA GLY A 608 5.79 26.27 -1.73
C GLY A 608 6.22 24.88 -2.22
N ALA A 609 7.34 24.32 -1.74
CA ALA A 609 7.70 22.91 -1.97
C ALA A 609 6.99 22.01 -0.94
N ASN A 610 6.37 20.93 -1.40
CA ASN A 610 5.75 19.92 -0.53
C ASN A 610 6.80 18.87 -0.15
N LEU A 611 7.06 18.71 1.14
CA LEU A 611 7.96 17.69 1.69
C LEU A 611 7.14 16.59 2.37
N ALA A 612 7.21 15.37 1.85
CA ALA A 612 6.48 14.23 2.42
C ALA A 612 7.25 13.57 3.57
N PHE A 613 6.54 13.09 4.59
CA PHE A 613 7.17 12.35 5.69
C PHE A 613 7.97 11.13 5.23
N THR A 614 7.52 10.45 4.17
CA THR A 614 8.23 9.30 3.58
C THR A 614 9.59 9.68 2.99
N GLU A 615 9.76 10.91 2.50
CA GLU A 615 11.03 11.44 1.99
C GLU A 615 12.00 11.71 3.15
N LEU A 616 11.52 12.31 4.24
CA LEU A 616 12.29 12.44 5.49
C LEU A 616 12.69 11.05 6.03
N GLU A 617 11.77 10.08 5.97
CA GLU A 617 12.07 8.73 6.41
C GLU A 617 13.21 8.11 5.61
N ARG A 618 13.20 8.29 4.29
CA ARG A 618 14.24 7.82 3.40
C ARG A 618 15.57 8.57 3.58
N ALA A 619 15.54 9.90 3.69
CA ALA A 619 16.75 10.70 3.93
C ALA A 619 17.52 10.24 5.18
N ILE A 620 16.82 9.89 6.26
CA ILE A 620 17.43 9.36 7.48
C ILE A 620 17.95 7.92 7.28
N THR A 621 17.22 7.08 6.53
CA THR A 621 17.56 5.66 6.37
C THR A 621 18.71 5.45 5.39
N ASP A 622 18.85 6.31 4.37
CA ASP A 622 19.98 6.27 3.44
C ASP A 622 21.29 6.78 4.09
N ASP A 623 21.28 7.20 5.36
CA ASP A 623 22.46 7.56 6.16
C ASP A 623 22.78 6.51 7.21
N GLU A 624 23.91 5.82 7.12
CA GLU A 624 24.26 4.76 8.07
C GLU A 624 24.34 5.27 9.53
N THR A 625 24.83 6.50 9.73
CA THR A 625 24.95 7.09 11.07
C THR A 625 23.59 7.51 11.59
N LEU A 626 22.82 8.27 10.79
CA LEU A 626 21.49 8.72 11.23
C LEU A 626 20.52 7.56 11.41
N GLU A 627 20.57 6.54 10.55
CA GLU A 627 19.76 5.33 10.69
C GLU A 627 20.03 4.62 12.02
N ARG A 628 21.30 4.60 12.44
CA ARG A 628 21.74 4.00 13.70
C ARG A 628 21.34 4.81 14.92
N ILE A 629 21.43 6.13 14.88
CA ILE A 629 21.23 6.97 16.08
C ILE A 629 19.80 7.50 16.20
N VAL A 630 19.04 7.65 15.11
CA VAL A 630 17.69 8.23 15.12
C VAL A 630 16.64 7.14 15.23
N LEU A 631 15.74 7.31 16.18
CA LEU A 631 14.63 6.39 16.45
C LEU A 631 13.30 6.91 15.90
N LYS A 632 12.92 8.14 16.26
CA LYS A 632 11.68 8.76 15.79
C LYS A 632 11.97 10.06 15.07
N LYS A 633 11.04 10.46 14.20
CA LYS A 633 11.16 11.64 13.36
C LYS A 633 9.81 12.29 13.14
N ALA A 634 9.77 13.61 13.04
CA ALA A 634 8.57 14.35 12.74
C ALA A 634 8.92 15.68 12.08
N PHE A 635 7.96 16.26 11.37
CA PHE A 635 8.02 17.67 11.02
C PHE A 635 7.34 18.50 12.10
N TYR A 636 7.81 19.73 12.28
CA TYR A 636 7.17 20.75 13.08
C TYR A 636 6.93 21.99 12.23
N SER A 637 5.66 22.32 12.01
CA SER A 637 5.23 23.43 11.18
C SER A 637 4.56 24.48 12.07
N TYR A 638 5.03 25.72 12.00
CA TYR A 638 4.52 26.82 12.82
C TYR A 638 4.58 28.15 12.06
N TYR A 639 3.92 29.17 12.60
CA TYR A 639 4.03 30.54 12.11
C TYR A 639 4.89 31.33 13.09
N ASP A 640 5.89 32.04 12.59
CA ASP A 640 6.69 32.96 13.41
C ASP A 640 5.91 34.22 13.81
N ALA A 641 6.54 35.12 14.56
CA ALA A 641 5.90 36.34 15.06
C ALA A 641 5.48 37.29 13.92
N GLU A 642 6.14 37.18 12.77
CA GLU A 642 5.90 37.93 11.54
C GLU A 642 4.81 37.27 10.67
N GLY A 643 4.32 36.09 11.07
CA GLY A 643 3.29 35.34 10.36
C GLY A 643 3.81 34.56 9.15
N ALA A 644 5.13 34.37 9.04
CA ALA A 644 5.73 33.50 8.04
C ALA A 644 5.69 32.04 8.49
N GLU A 645 5.32 31.15 7.58
CA GLU A 645 5.36 29.71 7.82
C GLU A 645 6.82 29.24 7.95
N LYS A 646 7.10 28.50 9.01
CA LYS A 646 8.40 27.92 9.34
C LYS A 646 8.29 26.41 9.49
N LEU A 647 9.40 25.75 9.16
CA LEU A 647 9.55 24.32 9.23
C LEU A 647 10.78 23.94 10.07
N GLU A 648 10.60 23.00 10.99
CA GLU A 648 11.71 22.24 11.60
C GLU A 648 11.54 20.73 11.35
N ILE A 649 12.67 20.04 11.36
CA ILE A 649 12.77 18.59 11.32
C ILE A 649 13.18 18.13 12.72
N TRP A 650 12.33 17.36 13.39
CA TRP A 650 12.59 16.84 14.72
C TRP A 650 13.01 15.38 14.65
N LEU A 651 14.12 15.04 15.29
CA LEU A 651 14.74 13.72 15.33
C LEU A 651 14.94 13.32 16.81
N GLU A 652 14.32 12.23 17.24
CA GLU A 652 14.54 11.66 18.58
C GLU A 652 15.55 10.52 18.48
N LEU A 653 16.57 10.57 19.33
CA LEU A 653 17.65 9.60 19.36
C LEU A 653 17.23 8.25 20.01
N ASN A 654 17.97 7.20 19.66
CA ASN A 654 17.90 5.88 20.30
C ASN A 654 18.29 5.95 21.79
N GLU A 655 17.92 4.91 22.52
CA GLU A 655 18.29 4.77 23.93
C GLU A 655 19.82 4.70 24.07
N ASN A 656 20.37 5.48 25.00
CA ASN A 656 21.81 5.65 25.27
C ASN A 656 22.62 6.47 24.25
N GLU A 657 22.01 7.06 23.22
CA GLU A 657 22.69 8.01 22.34
C GLU A 657 22.72 9.41 23.00
N GLU A 658 23.88 10.05 23.00
CA GLU A 658 24.05 11.42 23.48
C GLU A 658 23.65 12.44 22.42
N LEU A 659 23.31 13.66 22.84
CA LEU A 659 23.05 14.74 21.90
C LEU A 659 24.32 15.02 21.07
N PRO A 660 24.19 15.28 19.76
CA PRO A 660 25.34 15.62 18.94
C PRO A 660 25.99 16.91 19.45
N ASP A 661 27.32 16.91 19.50
CA ASP A 661 28.09 18.14 19.74
C ASP A 661 27.98 19.11 18.55
N GLU A 662 28.61 20.27 18.64
CA GLU A 662 28.46 21.32 17.62
C GLU A 662 28.94 20.91 16.22
N GLU A 663 29.95 20.04 16.13
CA GLU A 663 30.48 19.57 14.85
C GLU A 663 29.56 18.53 14.23
N HIS A 664 29.19 17.50 14.99
CA HIS A 664 28.28 16.46 14.54
C HIS A 664 26.88 17.02 14.24
N LEU A 665 26.41 18.00 15.00
CA LEU A 665 25.11 18.63 14.77
C LEU A 665 25.06 19.32 13.39
N LYS A 666 26.16 19.95 12.97
CA LYS A 666 26.29 20.55 11.63
C LYS A 666 26.33 19.49 10.54
N GLU A 667 27.17 18.47 10.72
CA GLU A 667 27.32 17.35 9.79
C GLU A 667 26.00 16.62 9.56
N TYR A 668 25.32 16.25 10.64
CA TYR A 668 24.04 15.53 10.60
C TYR A 668 22.94 16.38 9.97
N SER A 669 22.87 17.68 10.30
CA SER A 669 21.91 18.59 9.66
C SER A 669 22.17 18.74 8.16
N HIS A 670 23.45 18.78 7.77
CA HIS A 670 23.85 18.79 6.36
C HIS A 670 23.41 17.53 5.63
N SER A 671 23.68 16.35 6.19
CA SER A 671 23.27 15.08 5.57
C SER A 671 21.76 14.99 5.36
N VAL A 672 20.95 15.34 6.38
CA VAL A 672 19.48 15.32 6.27
C VAL A 672 18.98 16.23 5.16
N LEU A 673 19.44 17.49 5.14
CA LEU A 673 18.98 18.49 4.18
C LEU A 673 19.47 18.19 2.76
N ASN A 674 20.71 17.73 2.62
CA ASN A 674 21.28 17.31 1.33
C ASN A 674 20.47 16.14 0.73
N LYS A 675 20.16 15.12 1.53
CA LYS A 675 19.35 13.99 1.03
C LYS A 675 17.94 14.41 0.67
N LEU A 676 17.32 15.30 1.46
CA LEU A 676 16.01 15.83 1.13
C LEU A 676 15.98 16.62 -0.18
N VAL A 677 16.98 17.47 -0.46
CA VAL A 677 17.04 18.17 -1.76
C VAL A 677 17.27 17.20 -2.91
N ASN A 678 18.05 16.13 -2.70
CA ASN A 678 18.31 15.15 -3.76
C ASN A 678 17.11 14.20 -4.00
N LEU A 679 16.25 14.01 -2.99
CA LEU A 679 15.01 13.22 -3.11
C LEU A 679 13.83 14.05 -3.69
N ASN A 680 13.81 15.36 -3.45
CA ASN A 680 12.67 16.22 -3.78
C ASN A 680 13.09 17.42 -4.63
N GLN A 681 12.73 17.37 -5.93
CA GLN A 681 13.14 18.38 -6.92
C GLN A 681 12.55 19.77 -6.65
N ASP A 682 11.33 19.86 -6.11
CA ASP A 682 10.73 21.15 -5.73
C ASP A 682 11.48 21.77 -4.54
N PHE A 683 11.82 20.96 -3.55
CA PHE A 683 12.61 21.41 -2.41
C PHE A 683 14.01 21.84 -2.83
N HIS A 684 14.67 21.08 -3.71
CA HIS A 684 15.93 21.49 -4.33
C HIS A 684 15.81 22.85 -5.00
N TYR A 685 14.79 23.04 -5.85
CA TYR A 685 14.57 24.31 -6.54
C TYR A 685 14.34 25.48 -5.56
N GLN A 686 13.54 25.27 -4.50
CA GLN A 686 13.31 26.32 -3.51
C GLN A 686 14.58 26.67 -2.71
N VAL A 687 15.40 25.67 -2.36
CA VAL A 687 16.66 25.89 -1.64
C VAL A 687 17.70 26.59 -2.53
N ASP A 688 17.79 26.22 -3.81
CA ASP A 688 18.69 26.85 -4.79
C ASP A 688 18.41 28.35 -4.98
N LYS A 689 17.14 28.75 -4.92
CA LYS A 689 16.70 30.15 -5.05
C LYS A 689 16.96 31.02 -3.82
N LEU A 690 17.37 30.44 -2.69
CA LEU A 690 17.71 31.21 -1.50
C LEU A 690 19.08 31.89 -1.65
N ASP A 691 19.20 33.08 -1.04
CA ASP A 691 20.48 33.77 -0.94
C ASP A 691 21.48 32.92 -0.14
N GLU A 692 22.76 33.01 -0.50
CA GLU A 692 23.83 32.31 0.21
C GLU A 692 23.80 32.67 1.71
N ASN A 693 24.00 31.67 2.57
CA ASN A 693 23.88 31.79 4.04
C ASN A 693 22.46 32.00 4.60
N THR A 694 21.41 31.95 3.78
CA THR A 694 20.04 31.89 4.30
C THR A 694 19.88 30.66 5.19
N PRO A 695 19.38 30.78 6.43
CA PRO A 695 19.13 29.64 7.30
C PRO A 695 18.08 28.70 6.68
N LEU A 696 18.44 27.43 6.51
CA LEU A 696 17.53 26.36 6.10
C LEU A 696 16.69 25.87 7.29
N PRO A 697 15.66 25.01 7.07
CA PRO A 697 14.88 24.41 8.16
C PRO A 697 15.76 23.86 9.27
N VAL A 698 15.39 24.15 10.52
CA VAL A 698 16.15 23.68 11.69
C VAL A 698 16.04 22.17 11.78
N VAL A 699 17.17 21.48 11.89
CA VAL A 699 17.21 20.06 12.27
C VAL A 699 17.48 19.99 13.76
N ARG A 700 16.56 19.37 14.51
CA ARG A 700 16.53 19.37 15.96
C ARG A 700 16.58 17.94 16.50
N PHE A 701 17.55 17.69 17.37
CA PHE A 701 17.78 16.40 18.02
C PHE A 701 17.29 16.42 19.46
N TYR A 702 16.55 15.39 19.84
CA TYR A 702 16.05 15.18 21.20
C TYR A 702 16.67 13.94 21.81
N LYS A 703 17.00 14.00 23.11
CA LYS A 703 17.27 12.79 23.90
C LYS A 703 16.01 11.93 23.95
N ARG A 704 16.22 10.63 24.09
CA ARG A 704 15.15 9.64 24.22
C ARG A 704 14.18 10.04 25.35
N TYR A 705 12.88 9.96 25.08
CA TYR A 705 11.77 10.35 25.98
C TYR A 705 11.63 11.84 26.30
N GLN A 706 12.43 12.72 25.68
CA GLN A 706 12.36 14.17 25.90
C GLN A 706 11.64 14.93 24.78
N SER A 707 11.22 14.27 23.71
CA SER A 707 10.50 14.91 22.59
C SER A 707 8.97 14.77 22.73
N PRO A 708 8.18 15.68 22.12
CA PRO A 708 6.74 15.46 21.95
C PRO A 708 6.39 14.23 21.10
N ILE A 709 7.34 13.72 20.30
CA ILE A 709 7.21 12.49 19.51
C ILE A 709 7.22 11.25 20.44
N SER A 710 7.73 11.39 21.65
CA SER A 710 7.73 10.35 22.67
C SER A 710 6.36 10.17 23.31
N GLU A 711 5.53 9.33 22.71
CA GLU A 711 4.38 8.74 23.41
C GLU A 711 4.80 7.52 24.24
N ALA A 712 4.22 7.39 25.45
CA ALA A 712 4.47 6.34 26.44
C ALA A 712 4.61 4.95 25.78
N GLY A 713 5.82 4.42 25.72
CA GLY A 713 6.11 3.01 25.41
C GLY A 713 5.73 2.49 24.02
N GLY A 714 5.54 3.36 23.01
CA GLY A 714 5.14 2.88 21.67
C GLY A 714 3.71 2.33 21.62
N HIS A 715 2.88 2.68 22.60
CA HIS A 715 1.52 2.16 22.74
C HIS A 715 0.50 2.78 21.76
N ARG A 716 0.91 3.71 20.89
CA ARG A 716 0.01 4.48 20.00
C ARG A 716 0.71 4.87 18.68
N LYS A 717 -0.11 5.25 17.70
CA LYS A 717 0.30 5.80 16.40
C LYS A 717 1.10 7.11 16.61
N GLN A 718 2.38 7.11 16.24
CA GLN A 718 3.21 8.32 16.16
C GLN A 718 2.57 9.41 15.30
N VAL A 719 2.61 10.64 15.82
CA VAL A 719 2.27 11.88 15.13
C VAL A 719 3.44 12.28 14.22
N LEU A 720 3.15 12.54 12.94
CA LEU A 720 4.18 12.81 11.92
C LEU A 720 4.45 14.30 11.70
N ILE A 721 3.45 15.14 11.95
CA ILE A 721 3.52 16.60 11.84
C ILE A 721 2.96 17.19 13.13
N PHE A 722 3.74 18.05 13.78
CA PHE A 722 3.31 18.83 14.93
C PHE A 722 2.97 20.26 14.51
N GLN A 723 1.84 20.77 15.00
CA GLN A 723 1.35 22.12 14.76
C GLN A 723 0.81 22.73 16.07
N PRO A 724 1.27 23.93 16.47
CA PRO A 724 0.77 24.61 17.66
C PRO A 724 -0.74 24.85 17.60
N GLY A 725 -1.45 24.46 18.65
CA GLY A 725 -2.90 24.60 18.76
C GLY A 725 -3.74 23.59 17.98
N VAL A 726 -3.11 22.62 17.32
CA VAL A 726 -3.79 21.52 16.63
C VAL A 726 -3.58 20.22 17.39
N ASN A 727 -2.32 19.80 17.53
CA ASN A 727 -1.90 18.56 18.21
C ASN A 727 -0.68 18.78 19.11
N LEU A 728 -0.23 20.03 19.23
CA LEU A 728 0.76 20.51 20.18
C LEU A 728 0.14 21.68 20.94
N ASP A 729 0.48 21.85 22.22
CA ASP A 729 0.02 23.01 22.99
C ASP A 729 0.43 24.32 22.29
N LYS A 730 -0.48 25.32 22.27
CA LYS A 730 -0.21 26.61 21.61
C LYS A 730 1.04 27.30 22.16
N ASP A 731 1.28 27.13 23.45
CA ASP A 731 2.36 27.78 24.19
C ASP A 731 3.50 26.78 24.49
N TYR A 732 3.64 25.72 23.68
CA TYR A 732 4.65 24.68 23.87
C TYR A 732 6.07 25.28 24.00
N GLN A 733 6.75 24.88 25.06
CA GLN A 733 8.14 25.27 25.33
C GLN A 733 9.05 24.09 25.05
N PHE A 734 10.12 24.35 24.29
CA PHE A 734 11.14 23.33 24.05
C PHE A 734 11.84 22.92 25.37
N PRO A 735 12.26 21.65 25.49
CA PRO A 735 13.11 21.21 26.61
C PRO A 735 14.43 22.00 26.68
N GLY A 736 15.12 21.89 27.81
CA GLY A 736 16.45 22.48 28.00
C GLY A 736 17.50 21.94 27.02
N ALA A 737 18.64 22.65 26.92
CA ALA A 737 19.74 22.29 26.02
C ALA A 737 20.39 20.93 26.34
N ASP A 738 20.21 20.43 27.56
CA ASP A 738 20.61 19.09 28.00
C ASP A 738 19.71 17.97 27.44
N ALA A 739 18.50 18.32 27.02
CA ALA A 739 17.49 17.41 26.51
C ALA A 739 17.26 17.55 24.99
N CYS A 740 17.58 18.70 24.40
CA CYS A 740 17.37 18.98 22.99
C CYS A 740 18.34 20.04 22.44
N VAL A 741 18.91 19.81 21.25
CA VAL A 741 19.71 20.79 20.49
C VAL A 741 19.21 20.89 19.05
N GLY A 742 19.31 22.07 18.43
CA GLY A 742 18.88 22.25 17.05
C GLY A 742 19.79 23.20 16.29
N TYR A 743 19.91 22.99 14.99
CA TYR A 743 20.78 23.76 14.12
C TYR A 743 20.11 24.13 12.80
N ALA A 744 20.21 25.41 12.43
CA ALA A 744 19.79 25.93 11.14
C ALA A 744 21.03 26.00 10.24
N LEU A 745 21.14 25.04 9.31
CA LEU A 745 22.25 25.00 8.37
C LEU A 745 22.16 26.20 7.41
N PRO A 746 23.22 27.00 7.24
CA PRO A 746 23.24 28.04 6.23
C PRO A 746 23.24 27.43 4.84
N LYS A 747 22.42 27.98 3.93
CA LYS A 747 22.42 27.60 2.52
C LYS A 747 23.83 27.77 1.95
N SER A 748 24.33 26.71 1.32
CA SER A 748 25.60 26.70 0.60
C SER A 748 25.51 25.74 -0.60
N GLY A 749 26.37 25.93 -1.60
CA GLY A 749 26.46 25.02 -2.75
C GLY A 749 26.72 23.55 -2.37
N ALA A 750 27.35 23.28 -1.22
CA ALA A 750 27.56 21.92 -0.73
C ALA A 750 26.25 21.22 -0.33
N VAL A 751 25.23 21.94 0.12
CA VAL A 751 23.93 21.30 0.45
C VAL A 751 23.23 20.81 -0.80
N LEU A 752 23.48 21.45 -1.95
CA LEU A 752 22.89 21.13 -3.24
C LEU A 752 23.73 20.14 -4.06
N SER A 753 24.87 19.66 -3.56
CA SER A 753 25.71 18.72 -4.30
C SER A 753 25.10 17.32 -4.32
N ASN A 754 25.19 16.65 -5.46
CA ASN A 754 24.88 15.23 -5.61
C ASN A 754 26.06 14.38 -5.11
N ASP A 755 26.40 14.49 -3.84
CA ASP A 755 27.40 13.62 -3.23
C ASP A 755 26.71 12.36 -2.71
N ASN A 756 26.93 11.23 -3.41
CA ASN A 756 26.46 9.87 -3.12
C ASN A 756 25.08 9.42 -3.67
N ILE A 757 24.94 9.39 -4.99
CA ILE A 757 24.18 8.30 -5.65
C ILE A 757 25.21 7.29 -6.15
N ASN A 758 25.17 6.07 -5.63
CA ASN A 758 26.00 4.95 -6.09
C ASN A 758 25.75 4.74 -7.61
N PRO A 759 26.76 4.93 -8.48
CA PRO A 759 26.57 4.89 -9.95
C PRO A 759 26.27 3.49 -10.51
N ASN A 760 26.13 2.47 -9.66
CA ASN A 760 25.74 1.12 -10.05
C ASN A 760 24.21 0.90 -10.12
N VAL A 761 23.42 1.97 -10.10
CA VAL A 761 21.98 1.93 -10.39
C VAL A 761 21.74 2.67 -11.72
N ILE A 762 22.07 2.01 -12.84
CA ILE A 762 21.65 2.36 -14.21
C ILE A 762 21.08 1.10 -14.86
#